data_AF-A0AA88KXX1-F1
#
_entry.id   AF-A0AA88KXX1-F1
#
_cell.length_a   1.000
_cell.length_b   1.000
_cell.length_c   1.000
_cell.angle_alpha   90.00
_cell.angle_beta   90.00
_cell.angle_gamma   90.00
#
_symmetry.space_group_name_H-M   'P 1'
#
loop_
_entity.id
_entity.type
_entity.pdbx_description
1 polymer ?
#
loop_
_entity_poly.entity_id
_entity_poly.type
_entity_poly.pdbx_seq_one_letter_code
_entity_poly.pdbx_strand_id
1 'polypeptide(L)'
;VAVKRRETLTLVQTDKPWYKPGQTVKFRVLSLDYHLKPIYEVFKRISIQDPAGTVVELWKNIVPEEGMLQLELQLSDEPIQGTWQIKVEQGSVQTHKMFSVKEFVLPRFEVQIKAPAKIGKNDSDFEVEVCATYSYGQPCQMGYKLSAVIDKSWSRFWQRDWMHLVSEPIQTEDSMTRSYLHVSGKGLGCHKTTIKMSEFTPPYVSNEWYSMKIGLFVVVTEDGSGISFNKTTSIDLKDSSYTIEMDEADVFKLGIPVIGQVTLKTEDKTSVSNKFIELCLSSRCTNFTMPEQCKNSTTDKNGNIEYSFVPTIANCTSYTVTGTMGKAVGRRRLKQVYSPSETGMEFFNLTKVQRCDTVKPLEISLMLTGDSNDVFDVHFQVVSRGDLVHKEVKTISFSLLPTLHLTEYQTFSPNNSTGSTKELKTVSFSYKPSCLDAPKAMLMAYTLRGNGELQTAVTELEIKPRFLNDVKMKWSSSQRKPGEKVKLSVSGKKNSICGSVVVDKSVTFLEPENQLDENTVFDRLADFSIKRYDGTSEVTPDYQYCKKDQDDINDDDTDLRKRRSFGWYGSTTLHQEAVAAFDETGLFVLSDVELQNRPCLKIEYSLDIYPVAEEYSLIFPLSANRDIPSPQALYSTDDSESGVEVRSYFPETWLWDSFSLDDNGNHVQYVETPHTITTWTGRTLCVSRDTGFGMSAKADLEVFQLFFVELNLPYSVKRGEILTLKVSAFNYAQFSLPIALKIRESDEYNVLSGNEVPSRCVSGQSKSTFIFKIEPKILGSVNITVDGFLDELFDADCGPETIPSTRDTVVKPLLVIPEGLPVEKTFAGMLCPKTFEDDNVTIWNLELPENSIEGSARAWINVVGDIMGPSIDGLSSLVRLPTGCGEQNMIIFTPIVYLLQYLDSTKQADPELFQKAIGYLKTGYQRELTYRHEDGSFSAFGKSDKSGSMWLTAFVVRSFAGAKDFINIDENDLTRSRNWILRNQMENGCFPSIGKVLHSELKGGIKGDDSSIGLSAFVLASLTENGLNSSDFAIQNGINCLKSESNLTTYVSSLTAYALLKAGDIEAAHMRMKELINIAKSENSLIWWEQGDSKALAVEMTSYNLMTLTMLSQLKDDNEIKAIAYSCVRWISQQRNGNGGFYSTQDTVVALQALASYTMTYPSKDLNMILRIDAEDMEEVVNLTEEKKIVLKRLKLPTVPTQIEIFAAGQGCAIAQTLLGWTPLQKFHKIVLSSFAMVQIILPVS
;
A
#
# COMPACT_ATOMS: atom_id res chain seq x y z
N VAL A 1 -33.87 -0.30 9.61
CA VAL A 1 -33.36 -0.69 8.26
C VAL A 1 -32.59 0.47 7.66
N ALA A 2 -31.30 0.30 7.39
CA ALA A 2 -30.51 1.21 6.55
C ALA A 2 -30.41 0.61 5.14
N VAL A 3 -30.39 1.45 4.09
CA VAL A 3 -30.32 0.99 2.69
C VAL A 3 -29.02 1.49 2.07
N LYS A 4 -28.10 0.57 1.77
CA LYS A 4 -26.84 0.83 1.05
C LYS A 4 -27.03 0.48 -0.44
N ARG A 5 -26.40 1.22 -1.36
CA ARG A 5 -26.27 0.76 -2.76
C ARG A 5 -25.37 -0.49 -2.75
N ARG A 6 -25.82 -1.60 -3.35
CA ARG A 6 -25.00 -2.82 -3.49
C ARG A 6 -23.77 -2.47 -4.33
N GLU A 7 -22.59 -2.88 -3.84
CA GLU A 7 -21.31 -2.50 -4.44
C GLU A 7 -20.95 -3.36 -5.65
N THR A 8 -19.91 -2.97 -6.38
CA THR A 8 -19.48 -3.56 -7.65
C THR A 8 -18.04 -4.03 -7.57
N LEU A 9 -17.76 -5.26 -7.97
CA LEU A 9 -16.41 -5.82 -7.97
C LEU A 9 -15.61 -5.28 -9.16
N THR A 10 -14.85 -4.21 -8.92
CA THR A 10 -13.92 -3.66 -9.91
C THR A 10 -12.57 -4.37 -9.82
N LEU A 11 -12.07 -4.84 -10.96
CA LEU A 11 -10.77 -5.50 -11.12
C LEU A 11 -9.89 -4.66 -12.06
N VAL A 12 -8.61 -4.53 -11.71
CA VAL A 12 -7.63 -3.78 -12.51
C VAL A 12 -6.38 -4.64 -12.69
N GLN A 13 -6.01 -4.89 -13.93
CA GLN A 13 -4.86 -5.71 -14.32
C GLN A 13 -3.86 -4.84 -15.08
N THR A 14 -2.59 -4.83 -14.67
CA THR A 14 -1.48 -4.29 -15.47
C THR A 14 -0.77 -5.44 -16.20
N ASP A 15 -0.04 -5.17 -17.28
CA ASP A 15 0.75 -6.21 -17.94
C ASP A 15 1.90 -6.71 -17.03
N LYS A 16 2.53 -5.78 -16.31
CA LYS A 16 3.63 -6.07 -15.36
C LYS A 16 3.59 -5.17 -14.12
N PRO A 17 4.32 -5.51 -13.03
CA PRO A 17 4.40 -4.68 -11.82
C PRO A 17 5.36 -3.50 -11.97
N TRP A 18 6.48 -3.66 -12.67
CA TRP A 18 7.56 -2.67 -12.76
C TRP A 18 7.78 -2.23 -14.20
N TYR A 19 7.96 -0.92 -14.40
CA TYR A 19 8.23 -0.29 -15.70
C TYR A 19 9.53 0.51 -15.62
N LYS A 20 10.24 0.56 -16.73
CA LYS A 20 11.40 1.45 -16.91
C LYS A 20 10.91 2.83 -17.38
N PRO A 21 11.71 3.89 -17.18
CA PRO A 21 11.57 5.13 -17.92
C PRO A 21 11.37 4.90 -19.44
N GLY A 22 10.55 5.72 -20.09
CA GLY A 22 10.21 5.62 -21.51
C GLY A 22 9.30 4.46 -21.93
N GLN A 23 8.85 3.58 -21.01
CA GLN A 23 7.95 2.47 -21.36
C GLN A 23 6.46 2.86 -21.34
N THR A 24 5.66 2.18 -22.15
CA THR A 24 4.19 2.26 -22.07
C THR A 24 3.67 1.36 -20.94
N VAL A 25 2.85 1.91 -20.05
CA VAL A 25 2.06 1.17 -19.05
C VAL A 25 0.78 0.69 -19.71
N LYS A 26 0.54 -0.63 -19.76
CA LYS A 26 -0.67 -1.22 -20.35
C LYS A 26 -1.54 -1.80 -19.25
N PHE A 27 -2.83 -1.44 -19.24
CA PHE A 27 -3.75 -1.91 -18.21
C PHE A 27 -5.17 -2.15 -18.72
N ARG A 28 -5.89 -3.00 -17.99
CA ARG A 28 -7.30 -3.34 -18.21
C ARG A 28 -8.10 -3.07 -16.95
N VAL A 29 -9.31 -2.58 -17.15
CA VAL A 29 -10.30 -2.33 -16.10
C VAL A 29 -11.56 -3.12 -16.44
N LEU A 30 -12.04 -3.89 -15.48
CA LEU A 30 -13.23 -4.73 -15.59
C LEU A 30 -14.12 -4.46 -14.38
N SER A 31 -15.43 -4.36 -14.62
CA SER A 31 -16.42 -4.19 -13.55
C SER A 31 -17.43 -5.33 -13.58
N LEU A 32 -17.64 -5.94 -12.42
CA LEU A 32 -18.50 -7.10 -12.25
C LEU A 32 -19.56 -6.85 -11.16
N ASP A 33 -20.74 -7.42 -11.35
CA ASP A 33 -21.71 -7.57 -10.27
C ASP A 33 -21.29 -8.70 -9.30
N TYR A 34 -22.06 -8.86 -8.22
CA TYR A 34 -21.85 -9.89 -7.21
C TYR A 34 -22.20 -11.32 -7.72
N HIS A 35 -22.66 -11.48 -8.97
CA HIS A 35 -22.77 -12.75 -9.70
C HIS A 35 -21.64 -12.94 -10.74
N LEU A 36 -20.62 -12.08 -10.73
CA LEU A 36 -19.50 -12.02 -11.69
C LEU A 36 -19.90 -11.66 -13.14
N LYS A 37 -21.04 -11.00 -13.37
CA LYS A 37 -21.44 -10.53 -14.72
C LYS A 37 -20.93 -9.13 -15.02
N PRO A 38 -20.56 -8.81 -16.29
CA PRO A 38 -20.05 -7.50 -16.68
C PRO A 38 -21.06 -6.37 -16.47
N ILE A 39 -20.60 -5.30 -15.85
CA ILE A 39 -21.34 -4.05 -15.69
C ILE A 39 -20.95 -3.08 -16.81
N TYR A 40 -21.92 -2.77 -17.67
CA TYR A 40 -21.78 -1.82 -18.78
C TYR A 40 -22.09 -0.35 -18.37
N GLU A 41 -22.15 -0.05 -17.07
CA GLU A 41 -22.24 1.34 -16.57
C GLU A 41 -20.95 2.12 -16.90
N VAL A 42 -21.12 3.41 -17.19
CA VAL A 42 -20.04 4.35 -17.49
C VAL A 42 -19.06 4.47 -16.32
N PHE A 43 -17.76 4.33 -16.58
CA PHE A 43 -16.71 4.68 -15.63
C PHE A 43 -16.64 6.21 -15.49
N LYS A 44 -17.00 6.73 -14.31
CA LYS A 44 -17.06 8.17 -14.04
C LYS A 44 -15.69 8.83 -14.21
N ARG A 45 -14.67 8.23 -13.59
CA ARG A 45 -13.29 8.72 -13.53
C ARG A 45 -12.34 7.51 -13.50
N ILE A 46 -11.33 7.53 -14.34
CA ILE A 46 -10.13 6.70 -14.22
C ILE A 46 -8.95 7.67 -14.29
N SER A 47 -8.02 7.56 -13.36
CA SER A 47 -6.87 8.45 -13.28
C SER A 47 -5.62 7.70 -12.89
N ILE A 48 -4.50 7.99 -13.55
CA ILE A 48 -3.19 7.54 -13.09
C ILE A 48 -2.56 8.66 -12.27
N GLN A 49 -2.23 8.33 -11.03
CA GLN A 49 -1.40 9.14 -10.16
C GLN A 49 0.03 8.61 -10.15
N ASP A 50 0.98 9.54 -10.14
CA ASP A 50 2.41 9.24 -9.96
C ASP A 50 2.78 9.13 -8.46
N PRO A 51 4.05 8.91 -8.09
CA PRO A 51 4.47 8.86 -6.69
C PRO A 51 4.32 10.22 -5.98
N ALA A 52 4.14 11.29 -6.75
CA ALA A 52 3.81 12.63 -6.26
C ALA A 52 2.30 12.85 -6.04
N GLY A 53 1.44 11.88 -6.39
CA GLY A 53 -0.01 12.03 -6.33
C GLY A 53 -0.59 12.95 -7.42
N THR A 54 0.25 13.46 -8.33
CA THR A 54 -0.18 14.23 -9.50
C THR A 54 -1.00 13.32 -10.40
N VAL A 55 -2.15 13.81 -10.86
CA VAL A 55 -2.94 13.14 -11.88
C VAL A 55 -2.29 13.41 -13.25
N VAL A 56 -1.43 12.48 -13.68
CA VAL A 56 -0.71 12.58 -14.97
C VAL A 56 -1.65 12.35 -16.16
N GLU A 57 -2.64 11.48 -16.00
CA GLU A 57 -3.64 11.19 -17.04
C GLU A 57 -5.02 10.94 -16.41
N LEU A 58 -6.08 11.42 -17.09
CA LEU A 58 -7.44 11.53 -16.55
C LEU A 58 -8.51 11.26 -17.60
N TRP A 59 -9.06 10.06 -17.57
CA TRP A 59 -10.24 9.68 -18.33
C TRP A 59 -11.51 9.94 -17.52
N LYS A 60 -12.52 10.58 -18.13
CA LYS A 60 -13.86 10.79 -17.54
C LYS A 60 -14.93 10.17 -18.43
N ASN A 61 -16.00 9.67 -17.83
CA ASN A 61 -17.21 9.18 -18.50
C ASN A 61 -16.98 8.17 -19.66
N ILE A 62 -16.06 7.22 -19.48
CA ILE A 62 -15.80 6.18 -20.50
C ILE A 62 -16.81 5.03 -20.39
N VAL A 63 -17.38 4.64 -21.53
CA VAL A 63 -18.24 3.45 -21.67
C VAL A 63 -17.36 2.24 -22.02
N PRO A 64 -17.44 1.10 -21.31
CA PRO A 64 -16.76 -0.12 -21.72
C PRO A 64 -17.54 -0.82 -22.83
N GLU A 65 -17.13 -0.63 -24.09
CA GLU A 65 -17.83 -1.12 -25.30
C GLU A 65 -18.21 -2.61 -25.21
N GLU A 66 -17.28 -3.44 -24.73
CA GLU A 66 -17.46 -4.89 -24.60
C GLU A 66 -17.52 -5.38 -23.14
N GLY A 67 -17.58 -4.47 -22.16
CA GLY A 67 -17.69 -4.77 -20.72
C GLY A 67 -16.33 -4.95 -20.02
N MET A 68 -15.24 -4.97 -20.78
CA MET A 68 -13.86 -4.76 -20.33
C MET A 68 -13.30 -3.53 -21.06
N LEU A 69 -12.52 -2.72 -20.37
CA LEU A 69 -11.83 -1.55 -20.92
C LEU A 69 -10.32 -1.83 -20.94
N GLN A 70 -9.63 -1.45 -22.01
CA GLN A 70 -8.17 -1.47 -22.12
C GLN A 70 -7.67 -0.05 -22.36
N LEU A 71 -6.65 0.36 -21.60
CA LEU A 71 -6.06 1.70 -21.62
C LEU A 71 -4.53 1.60 -21.54
N GLU A 72 -3.85 2.62 -22.06
CA GLU A 72 -2.40 2.70 -22.08
C GLU A 72 -1.93 4.11 -21.70
N LEU A 73 -0.80 4.21 -21.00
CA LEU A 73 -0.12 5.48 -20.68
C LEU A 73 1.34 5.38 -21.13
N GLN A 74 1.78 6.28 -22.00
CA GLN A 74 3.19 6.39 -22.35
C GLN A 74 3.94 7.17 -21.26
N LEU A 75 4.93 6.56 -20.61
CA LEU A 75 5.79 7.26 -19.66
C LEU A 75 6.77 8.18 -20.40
N SER A 76 7.12 9.29 -19.75
CA SER A 76 8.30 10.12 -20.09
C SER A 76 9.58 9.27 -20.08
N ASP A 77 10.58 9.66 -20.88
CA ASP A 77 11.96 9.15 -20.77
C ASP A 77 12.57 9.44 -19.39
N GLU A 78 12.06 10.46 -18.71
CA GLU A 78 12.42 10.86 -17.35
C GLU A 78 11.13 11.09 -16.53
N PRO A 79 10.54 10.01 -15.98
CA PRO A 79 9.37 10.06 -15.09
C PRO A 79 9.82 10.05 -13.62
N ILE A 80 8.95 10.47 -12.71
CA ILE A 80 9.22 10.35 -11.27
C ILE A 80 9.29 8.87 -10.89
N GLN A 81 10.45 8.44 -10.39
CA GLN A 81 10.66 7.05 -9.96
C GLN A 81 10.00 6.80 -8.60
N GLY A 82 9.39 5.63 -8.43
CA GLY A 82 8.63 5.25 -7.23
C GLY A 82 7.36 4.45 -7.56
N THR A 83 6.43 4.39 -6.62
CA THR A 83 5.15 3.70 -6.78
C THR A 83 4.08 4.64 -7.35
N TRP A 84 3.59 4.31 -8.54
CA TRP A 84 2.46 4.94 -9.22
C TRP A 84 1.15 4.20 -8.89
N GLN A 85 0.00 4.86 -9.02
CA GLN A 85 -1.30 4.35 -8.63
C GLN A 85 -2.37 4.63 -9.69
N ILE A 86 -2.91 3.57 -10.29
CA ILE A 86 -4.14 3.64 -11.09
C ILE A 86 -5.32 3.69 -10.13
N LYS A 87 -6.20 4.69 -10.26
CA LYS A 87 -7.47 4.81 -9.52
C LYS A 87 -8.65 4.72 -10.49
N VAL A 88 -9.67 3.96 -10.10
CA VAL A 88 -10.91 3.74 -10.86
C VAL A 88 -12.10 4.05 -9.95
N GLU A 89 -12.96 4.98 -10.38
CA GLU A 89 -14.19 5.35 -9.68
C GLU A 89 -15.42 4.85 -10.44
N GLN A 90 -16.25 4.03 -9.80
CA GLN A 90 -17.48 3.52 -10.40
C GLN A 90 -18.61 3.42 -9.37
N GLY A 91 -19.78 3.97 -9.71
CA GLY A 91 -20.90 4.10 -8.77
C GLY A 91 -20.52 4.94 -7.54
N SER A 92 -20.22 4.24 -6.44
CA SER A 92 -19.71 4.77 -5.16
C SER A 92 -18.44 4.04 -4.67
N VAL A 93 -17.87 3.15 -5.48
CA VAL A 93 -16.68 2.36 -5.16
C VAL A 93 -15.46 3.01 -5.82
N GLN A 94 -14.38 3.15 -5.05
CA GLN A 94 -13.05 3.49 -5.56
C GLN A 94 -12.14 2.25 -5.45
N THR A 95 -11.58 1.80 -6.57
CA THR A 95 -10.58 0.73 -6.61
C THR A 95 -9.25 1.29 -7.06
N HIS A 96 -8.15 0.82 -6.45
CA HIS A 96 -6.80 1.21 -6.83
C HIS A 96 -5.93 0.01 -7.19
N LYS A 97 -4.93 0.24 -8.04
CA LYS A 97 -3.89 -0.71 -8.44
C LYS A 97 -2.56 0.02 -8.53
N MET A 98 -1.55 -0.49 -7.83
CA MET A 98 -0.21 0.10 -7.81
C MET A 98 0.71 -0.56 -8.83
N PHE A 99 1.70 0.19 -9.32
CA PHE A 99 2.83 -0.30 -10.10
C PHE A 99 4.08 0.55 -9.78
N SER A 100 5.28 0.01 -9.98
CA SER A 100 6.54 0.76 -9.81
C SER A 100 7.05 1.31 -11.15
N VAL A 101 7.62 2.51 -11.15
CA VAL A 101 8.49 3.00 -12.23
C VAL A 101 9.88 3.24 -11.66
N LYS A 102 10.92 2.62 -12.23
CA LYS A 102 12.32 2.76 -11.80
C LYS A 102 13.31 2.19 -12.81
N GLU A 103 14.57 2.55 -12.67
CA GLU A 103 15.68 1.95 -13.42
C GLU A 103 16.00 0.55 -12.87
N PHE A 104 15.92 -0.50 -13.70
CA PHE A 104 16.25 -1.88 -13.31
C PHE A 104 16.68 -2.76 -14.49
N VAL A 105 17.30 -3.90 -14.16
CA VAL A 105 17.56 -5.02 -15.08
C VAL A 105 16.81 -6.24 -14.54
N LEU A 106 16.24 -7.08 -15.42
CA LEU A 106 15.46 -8.26 -15.00
C LEU A 106 16.33 -9.30 -14.27
N PRO A 107 15.82 -9.94 -13.21
CA PRO A 107 16.55 -10.97 -12.48
C PRO A 107 16.68 -12.25 -13.30
N ARG A 108 17.91 -12.73 -13.50
CA ARG A 108 18.22 -13.96 -14.27
C ARG A 108 17.78 -15.26 -13.59
N PHE A 109 17.79 -15.27 -12.26
CA PHE A 109 17.47 -16.44 -11.46
C PHE A 109 16.62 -16.04 -10.25
N GLU A 110 15.69 -16.91 -9.90
CA GLU A 110 14.93 -16.81 -8.65
C GLU A 110 15.82 -17.24 -7.49
N VAL A 111 15.67 -16.58 -6.33
CA VAL A 111 16.26 -17.01 -5.06
C VAL A 111 15.14 -17.40 -4.11
N GLN A 112 15.11 -18.66 -3.71
CA GLN A 112 14.14 -19.21 -2.77
C GLN A 112 14.83 -19.63 -1.47
N ILE A 113 14.23 -19.27 -0.33
CA ILE A 113 14.59 -19.81 0.98
C ILE A 113 13.45 -20.72 1.42
N LYS A 114 13.72 -22.02 1.51
CA LYS A 114 12.82 -22.99 2.14
C LYS A 114 13.28 -23.17 3.58
N ALA A 115 12.48 -22.70 4.51
CA ALA A 115 12.66 -22.85 5.94
C ALA A 115 11.32 -23.31 6.56
N PRO A 116 11.33 -23.98 7.72
CA PRO A 116 10.08 -24.25 8.43
C PRO A 116 9.40 -22.92 8.79
N ALA A 117 8.07 -22.87 8.71
CA ALA A 117 7.32 -21.64 9.01
C ALA A 117 7.31 -21.31 10.52
N LYS A 118 7.55 -22.31 11.36
CA LYS A 118 7.57 -22.23 12.83
C LYS A 118 8.63 -23.17 13.39
N ILE A 119 9.17 -22.85 14.56
CA ILE A 119 10.10 -23.71 15.33
C ILE A 119 9.76 -23.60 16.83
N GLY A 120 9.90 -24.69 17.58
CA GLY A 120 9.80 -24.71 19.04
C GLY A 120 11.03 -24.10 19.71
N LYS A 121 10.83 -23.26 20.75
CA LYS A 121 11.93 -22.63 21.53
C LYS A 121 12.95 -23.62 22.14
N ASN A 122 12.57 -24.89 22.26
CA ASN A 122 13.39 -25.98 22.84
C ASN A 122 14.00 -26.92 21.78
N ASP A 123 13.76 -26.69 20.49
CA ASP A 123 14.36 -27.51 19.42
C ASP A 123 15.87 -27.22 19.33
N SER A 124 16.71 -28.23 19.07
CA SER A 124 18.17 -28.05 19.11
C SER A 124 18.71 -27.30 17.89
N ASP A 125 18.20 -27.65 16.71
CA ASP A 125 18.69 -27.22 15.41
C ASP A 125 17.52 -27.21 14.40
N PHE A 126 17.62 -26.40 13.34
CA PHE A 126 16.67 -26.38 12.23
C PHE A 126 17.40 -26.35 10.87
N GLU A 127 16.77 -26.86 9.81
CA GLU A 127 17.33 -26.87 8.46
C GLU A 127 16.76 -25.72 7.62
N VAL A 128 17.63 -25.08 6.83
CA VAL A 128 17.28 -24.09 5.81
C VAL A 128 17.87 -24.53 4.48
N GLU A 129 17.04 -24.66 3.44
CA GLU A 129 17.48 -24.91 2.08
C GLU A 129 17.42 -23.62 1.26
N VAL A 130 18.57 -23.18 0.77
CA VAL A 130 18.72 -22.05 -0.17
C VAL A 130 18.76 -22.62 -1.58
N CYS A 131 17.86 -22.17 -2.45
CA CYS A 131 17.81 -22.57 -3.86
C CYS A 131 17.98 -21.36 -4.79
N ALA A 132 18.68 -21.58 -5.91
CA ALA A 132 18.75 -20.66 -7.03
C ALA A 132 18.56 -21.37 -8.38
N THR A 133 17.61 -20.87 -9.17
CA THR A 133 17.19 -21.45 -10.47
C THR A 133 16.97 -20.36 -11.49
N TYR A 134 17.51 -20.52 -12.70
CA TYR A 134 17.31 -19.56 -13.78
C TYR A 134 15.83 -19.48 -14.21
N SER A 135 15.46 -18.43 -14.93
CA SER A 135 14.10 -18.22 -15.43
C SER A 135 13.58 -19.38 -16.30
N TYR A 136 14.46 -20.00 -17.09
CA TYR A 136 14.24 -21.23 -17.87
C TYR A 136 14.43 -22.54 -17.05
N GLY A 137 14.31 -22.49 -15.71
CA GLY A 137 14.19 -23.65 -14.83
C GLY A 137 15.48 -24.37 -14.44
N GLN A 138 16.58 -24.19 -15.18
CA GLN A 138 17.86 -24.86 -14.89
C GLN A 138 18.49 -24.39 -13.56
N PRO A 139 19.26 -25.24 -12.85
CA PRO A 139 19.90 -24.88 -11.59
C PRO A 139 21.03 -23.86 -11.79
N CYS A 140 21.13 -22.87 -10.89
CA CYS A 140 22.21 -21.89 -10.89
C CYS A 140 23.43 -22.40 -10.10
N GLN A 141 24.63 -22.21 -10.64
CA GLN A 141 25.88 -22.43 -9.90
C GLN A 141 26.18 -21.16 -9.09
N MET A 142 26.13 -21.27 -7.77
CA MET A 142 26.12 -20.13 -6.86
C MET A 142 27.07 -20.26 -5.67
N GLY A 143 27.48 -19.11 -5.14
CA GLY A 143 27.86 -18.97 -3.73
C GLY A 143 26.80 -18.17 -3.00
N TYR A 144 26.49 -18.53 -1.75
CA TYR A 144 25.50 -17.81 -0.93
C TYR A 144 26.09 -17.38 0.41
N LYS A 145 25.55 -16.29 0.96
CA LYS A 145 25.75 -15.83 2.34
C LYS A 145 24.36 -15.67 2.99
N LEU A 146 23.98 -16.64 3.80
CA LEU A 146 22.80 -16.61 4.66
C LEU A 146 23.14 -15.89 5.97
N SER A 147 22.21 -15.08 6.45
CA SER A 147 22.27 -14.35 7.71
C SER A 147 20.96 -14.56 8.46
N ALA A 148 21.03 -15.16 9.65
CA ALA A 148 19.88 -15.35 10.53
C ALA A 148 19.95 -14.37 11.70
N VAL A 149 18.85 -13.70 12.01
CA VAL A 149 18.79 -12.56 12.95
C VAL A 149 17.61 -12.73 13.90
N ILE A 150 17.83 -12.47 15.19
CA ILE A 150 16.77 -12.33 16.19
C ILE A 150 16.92 -11.00 16.94
N ASP A 151 15.83 -10.24 17.04
CA ASP A 151 15.78 -9.04 17.89
C ASP A 151 15.33 -9.42 19.30
N LYS A 152 16.10 -8.98 20.30
CA LYS A 152 15.91 -9.30 21.73
C LYS A 152 15.38 -8.10 22.53
N SER A 153 15.00 -7.00 21.87
CA SER A 153 14.55 -5.78 22.54
C SER A 153 13.12 -5.93 23.12
N TRP A 154 12.96 -5.54 24.40
CA TRP A 154 11.66 -5.43 25.04
C TRP A 154 10.87 -4.22 24.51
N SER A 155 10.17 -4.39 23.39
CA SER A 155 9.25 -3.40 22.83
C SER A 155 7.84 -3.57 23.38
N ARG A 156 7.59 -2.99 24.57
CA ARG A 156 6.22 -2.69 25.00
C ARG A 156 5.65 -1.58 24.10
N PHE A 157 4.64 -1.93 23.31
CA PHE A 157 3.95 -1.11 22.31
C PHE A 157 4.76 -0.78 21.05
N TRP A 158 4.00 -0.56 19.96
CA TRP A 158 4.42 -0.27 18.58
C TRP A 158 5.04 -1.43 17.80
N GLN A 159 4.27 -1.92 16.81
CA GLN A 159 4.83 -2.59 15.64
C GLN A 159 5.69 -1.56 14.89
N ARG A 160 7.00 -1.57 15.11
CA ARG A 160 7.95 -1.08 14.11
C ARG A 160 8.15 -2.17 13.06
N ASP A 161 8.17 -1.79 11.79
CA ASP A 161 8.29 -2.73 10.67
C ASP A 161 9.59 -3.52 10.74
N TRP A 162 9.47 -4.79 11.16
CA TRP A 162 10.59 -5.76 11.18
C TRP A 162 11.29 -5.86 9.81
N MET A 163 10.56 -5.60 8.73
CA MET A 163 11.06 -5.68 7.36
C MET A 163 12.15 -4.65 7.04
N HIS A 164 12.14 -3.48 7.70
CA HIS A 164 13.21 -2.47 7.57
C HIS A 164 14.48 -2.78 8.40
N LEU A 165 14.40 -3.72 9.35
CA LEU A 165 15.53 -4.08 10.23
C LEU A 165 16.39 -5.24 9.69
N VAL A 166 15.96 -5.88 8.60
CA VAL A 166 16.60 -7.06 8.00
C VAL A 166 17.24 -6.73 6.63
N SER A 167 17.00 -5.53 6.08
CA SER A 167 17.43 -5.15 4.73
C SER A 167 18.93 -4.83 4.59
N GLU A 168 19.60 -4.36 5.65
CA GLU A 168 21.03 -4.04 5.65
C GLU A 168 21.74 -4.57 6.91
N PRO A 169 22.96 -5.11 6.80
CA PRO A 169 23.78 -5.49 7.95
C PRO A 169 24.43 -4.25 8.57
N ILE A 170 23.68 -3.55 9.43
CA ILE A 170 24.14 -2.33 10.12
C ILE A 170 25.38 -2.66 10.97
N GLN A 171 26.52 -2.05 10.65
CA GLN A 171 27.81 -2.27 11.35
C GLN A 171 27.93 -1.54 12.70
N THR A 172 26.81 -1.25 13.38
CA THR A 172 26.82 -0.66 14.72
C THR A 172 27.02 -1.73 15.79
N GLU A 173 28.01 -1.55 16.66
CA GLU A 173 28.42 -2.50 17.71
C GLU A 173 27.45 -2.62 18.91
N ASP A 174 26.15 -2.36 18.72
CA ASP A 174 25.10 -2.56 19.75
C ASP A 174 24.74 -4.06 19.89
N SER A 175 25.76 -4.82 20.26
CA SER A 175 25.79 -6.29 20.32
C SER A 175 24.95 -6.91 21.44
N MET A 176 24.36 -6.09 22.33
CA MET A 176 23.60 -6.58 23.48
C MET A 176 22.13 -6.90 23.17
N THR A 177 21.55 -6.38 22.08
CA THR A 177 20.12 -6.55 21.76
C THR A 177 19.81 -7.46 20.58
N ARG A 178 20.81 -8.00 19.86
CA ARG A 178 20.61 -8.90 18.71
C ARG A 178 21.64 -10.04 18.70
N SER A 179 21.27 -11.21 18.17
CA SER A 179 22.29 -12.16 17.67
C SER A 179 22.12 -12.41 16.18
N TYR A 180 23.28 -12.55 15.52
CA TYR A 180 23.43 -12.77 14.09
C TYR A 180 24.24 -14.04 13.88
N LEU A 181 23.73 -14.97 13.07
CA LEU A 181 24.53 -16.08 12.55
C LEU A 181 24.74 -15.88 11.05
N HIS A 182 26.00 -15.94 10.60
CA HIS A 182 26.33 -15.95 9.18
C HIS A 182 26.79 -17.33 8.73
N VAL A 183 26.18 -17.85 7.67
CA VAL A 183 26.55 -19.12 7.03
C VAL A 183 26.82 -18.85 5.56
N SER A 184 27.95 -19.32 5.04
CA SER A 184 28.29 -19.21 3.62
C SER A 184 28.65 -20.56 3.02
N GLY A 185 28.10 -20.84 1.83
CA GLY A 185 28.37 -22.07 1.09
C GLY A 185 28.45 -21.82 -0.42
N LYS A 186 28.80 -22.87 -1.17
CA LYS A 186 28.76 -22.90 -2.64
C LYS A 186 28.13 -24.20 -3.12
N GLY A 187 27.41 -24.16 -4.24
CA GLY A 187 26.75 -25.33 -4.80
C GLY A 187 26.00 -25.06 -6.09
N LEU A 188 25.37 -26.10 -6.64
CA LEU A 188 24.54 -26.06 -7.84
C LEU A 188 23.07 -26.26 -7.43
N GLY A 189 22.18 -25.34 -7.82
CA GLY A 189 20.74 -25.46 -7.58
C GLY A 189 20.35 -25.18 -6.13
N CYS A 190 20.22 -26.21 -5.30
CA CYS A 190 19.78 -26.10 -3.91
C CYS A 190 20.87 -26.59 -2.94
N HIS A 191 21.05 -25.90 -1.82
CA HIS A 191 21.96 -26.29 -0.74
C HIS A 191 21.28 -26.18 0.62
N LYS A 192 21.35 -27.25 1.40
CA LYS A 192 20.81 -27.36 2.77
C LYS A 192 21.87 -26.96 3.78
N THR A 193 21.50 -26.17 4.78
CA THR A 193 22.34 -25.90 5.95
C THR A 193 21.55 -26.03 7.23
N THR A 194 22.17 -26.64 8.24
CA THR A 194 21.64 -26.71 9.60
C THR A 194 22.05 -25.44 10.35
N ILE A 195 21.10 -24.84 11.08
CA ILE A 195 21.29 -23.70 11.97
C ILE A 195 21.01 -24.16 13.40
N LYS A 196 21.91 -23.85 14.33
CA LYS A 196 21.78 -24.22 15.74
C LYS A 196 20.91 -23.22 16.49
N MET A 197 19.94 -23.69 17.27
CA MET A 197 19.08 -22.83 18.08
C MET A 197 19.85 -22.14 19.22
N SER A 198 20.93 -22.77 19.70
CA SER A 198 21.78 -22.26 20.79
C SER A 198 22.41 -20.88 20.53
N GLU A 199 22.50 -20.44 19.27
CA GLU A 199 22.99 -19.11 18.89
C GLU A 199 21.94 -17.99 19.11
N PHE A 200 20.68 -18.36 19.35
CA PHE A 200 19.54 -17.44 19.43
C PHE A 200 18.91 -17.38 20.83
N THR A 201 18.88 -18.48 21.57
CA THR A 201 18.25 -18.59 22.90
C THR A 201 19.15 -18.06 24.03
N PRO A 202 18.79 -16.95 24.72
CA PRO A 202 19.49 -16.50 25.93
C PRO A 202 18.96 -17.27 27.16
N PRO A 203 19.81 -17.60 28.16
CA PRO A 203 19.41 -18.43 29.31
C PRO A 203 18.43 -17.79 30.32
N TYR A 204 17.84 -16.61 30.01
CA TYR A 204 17.04 -15.80 30.95
C TYR A 204 15.76 -15.17 30.38
N VAL A 205 15.26 -15.59 29.21
CA VAL A 205 14.00 -15.07 28.64
C VAL A 205 12.82 -15.98 28.97
N SER A 206 12.27 -15.84 30.18
CA SER A 206 11.21 -16.70 30.73
C SER A 206 9.79 -16.13 30.65
N ASN A 207 9.57 -15.00 29.96
CA ASN A 207 8.26 -14.31 29.96
C ASN A 207 7.40 -14.77 28.76
N GLU A 208 6.17 -15.19 29.07
CA GLU A 208 5.33 -15.99 28.16
C GLU A 208 4.56 -15.14 27.10
N TRP A 209 4.64 -13.81 27.20
CA TRP A 209 3.74 -12.87 26.49
C TRP A 209 4.24 -12.31 25.15
N TYR A 210 5.25 -12.91 24.50
CA TYR A 210 5.85 -12.36 23.27
C TYR A 210 6.08 -13.42 22.17
N SER A 211 5.56 -13.15 20.98
CA SER A 211 5.91 -13.90 19.76
C SER A 211 7.24 -13.41 19.20
N MET A 212 8.31 -14.18 19.41
CA MET A 212 9.62 -13.93 18.81
C MET A 212 9.65 -14.46 17.38
N LYS A 213 10.42 -13.82 16.49
CA LYS A 213 10.63 -14.26 15.10
C LYS A 213 12.12 -14.31 14.78
N ILE A 214 12.54 -15.32 14.01
CA ILE A 214 13.87 -15.35 13.38
C ILE A 214 13.73 -14.82 11.96
N GLY A 215 14.41 -13.71 11.64
CA GLY A 215 14.54 -13.21 10.27
C GLY A 215 15.67 -13.93 9.55
N LEU A 216 15.42 -14.45 8.36
CA LEU A 216 16.44 -14.99 7.46
C LEU A 216 16.64 -14.03 6.28
N PHE A 217 17.89 -13.66 6.01
CA PHE A 217 18.32 -12.85 4.87
C PHE A 217 19.44 -13.59 4.13
N VAL A 218 19.22 -13.94 2.86
CA VAL A 218 20.26 -14.53 2.02
C VAL A 218 20.68 -13.57 0.91
N VAL A 219 21.97 -13.53 0.63
CA VAL A 219 22.51 -13.00 -0.63
C VAL A 219 23.08 -14.18 -1.41
N VAL A 220 22.65 -14.34 -2.65
CA VAL A 220 23.13 -15.37 -3.57
C VAL A 220 23.87 -14.69 -4.72
N THR A 221 25.11 -15.10 -4.97
CA THR A 221 25.96 -14.62 -6.05
C THR A 221 26.21 -15.73 -7.07
N GLU A 222 25.88 -15.46 -8.33
CA GLU A 222 26.09 -16.34 -9.48
C GLU A 222 27.59 -16.43 -9.82
N ASP A 223 28.08 -17.67 -10.03
CA ASP A 223 29.49 -17.91 -10.31
C ASP A 223 29.90 -17.41 -11.70
N GLY A 224 31.15 -16.94 -11.83
CA GLY A 224 31.71 -16.29 -13.01
C GLY A 224 31.15 -14.88 -13.33
N SER A 225 29.82 -14.70 -13.33
CA SER A 225 29.20 -13.40 -13.62
C SER A 225 29.37 -12.41 -12.46
N GLY A 226 29.31 -12.88 -11.21
CA GLY A 226 29.33 -12.05 -10.02
C GLY A 226 28.05 -11.23 -9.81
N ILE A 227 26.96 -11.54 -10.52
CA ILE A 227 25.63 -10.96 -10.26
C ILE A 227 25.11 -11.53 -8.94
N SER A 228 24.51 -10.70 -8.09
CA SER A 228 23.87 -11.17 -6.86
C SER A 228 22.44 -10.67 -6.69
N PHE A 229 21.60 -11.52 -6.10
CA PHE A 229 20.24 -11.21 -5.66
C PHE A 229 20.08 -11.57 -4.19
N ASN A 230 19.18 -10.88 -3.49
CA ASN A 230 18.85 -11.14 -2.10
C ASN A 230 17.41 -11.66 -1.94
N LYS A 231 17.15 -12.36 -0.83
CA LYS A 231 15.81 -12.78 -0.43
C LYS A 231 15.70 -12.78 1.09
N THR A 232 14.50 -12.47 1.58
CA THR A 232 14.13 -12.55 3.00
C THR A 232 13.02 -13.56 3.23
N THR A 233 12.98 -14.13 4.43
CA THR A 233 11.82 -14.84 4.99
C THR A 233 11.87 -14.76 6.53
N SER A 234 10.82 -15.17 7.23
CA SER A 234 10.75 -15.16 8.69
C SER A 234 10.15 -16.43 9.25
N ILE A 235 10.69 -16.92 10.37
CA ILE A 235 10.21 -18.08 11.11
C ILE A 235 9.62 -17.62 12.45
N ASP A 236 8.44 -18.13 12.83
CA ASP A 236 7.81 -17.85 14.12
C ASP A 236 8.32 -18.80 15.21
N LEU A 237 8.68 -18.29 16.39
CA LEU A 237 9.05 -19.12 17.54
C LEU A 237 7.84 -19.41 18.44
N LYS A 238 7.70 -20.67 18.86
CA LYS A 238 6.59 -21.15 19.71
C LYS A 238 7.04 -21.98 20.92
N ASP A 239 6.20 -22.02 21.95
CA ASP A 239 6.51 -22.68 23.23
C ASP A 239 6.16 -24.17 23.27
N SER A 240 5.45 -24.69 22.25
CA SER A 240 5.14 -26.12 22.13
C SER A 240 4.92 -26.54 20.68
N SER A 241 5.49 -27.68 20.29
CA SER A 241 5.48 -28.25 18.93
C SER A 241 4.17 -28.93 18.51
N TYR A 242 3.09 -28.66 19.25
CA TYR A 242 1.73 -29.14 18.99
C TYR A 242 0.71 -28.03 19.32
N THR A 243 -0.53 -28.15 18.85
CA THR A 243 -1.66 -27.28 19.23
C THR A 243 -2.98 -28.06 19.17
N ILE A 244 -4.10 -27.52 19.71
CA ILE A 244 -5.39 -28.26 19.83
C ILE A 244 -6.62 -27.45 19.29
N GLU A 245 -7.25 -27.80 18.14
CA GLU A 245 -8.46 -27.11 17.62
C GLU A 245 -9.59 -27.74 18.41
N MET A 246 -10.64 -26.96 18.51
CA MET A 246 -11.96 -27.46 18.80
C MET A 246 -12.89 -26.80 17.79
N ASP A 247 -13.93 -27.52 17.41
CA ASP A 247 -14.96 -27.02 16.49
C ASP A 247 -15.49 -25.62 16.89
N GLU A 248 -15.99 -24.92 15.87
CA GLU A 248 -16.49 -23.54 15.93
C GLU A 248 -17.89 -23.44 16.58
N ALA A 249 -18.19 -24.32 17.54
CA ALA A 249 -19.43 -24.29 18.29
C ALA A 249 -19.30 -23.29 19.45
N ASP A 250 -19.93 -22.12 19.31
CA ASP A 250 -20.00 -21.06 20.33
C ASP A 250 -21.27 -21.12 21.19
N VAL A 251 -22.27 -21.94 20.81
CA VAL A 251 -23.57 -22.03 21.48
C VAL A 251 -24.03 -23.47 21.70
N PHE A 252 -24.95 -23.69 22.65
CA PHE A 252 -25.69 -24.94 22.83
C PHE A 252 -27.17 -24.68 23.12
N LYS A 253 -28.03 -25.67 22.82
CA LYS A 253 -29.46 -25.70 23.16
C LYS A 253 -29.76 -26.84 24.13
N LEU A 254 -30.76 -26.67 24.99
CA LEU A 254 -31.14 -27.70 25.98
C LEU A 254 -31.71 -28.95 25.29
N GLY A 255 -31.37 -30.12 25.84
CA GLY A 255 -31.85 -31.43 25.37
C GLY A 255 -31.27 -31.93 24.04
N ILE A 256 -30.51 -31.10 23.31
CA ILE A 256 -29.82 -31.50 22.06
C ILE A 256 -28.39 -31.94 22.39
N PRO A 257 -27.91 -33.10 21.86
CA PRO A 257 -26.53 -33.51 22.05
C PRO A 257 -25.56 -32.50 21.42
N VAL A 258 -24.69 -31.91 22.24
CA VAL A 258 -23.53 -31.18 21.74
C VAL A 258 -22.52 -32.22 21.30
N ILE A 259 -22.18 -32.23 20.01
CA ILE A 259 -21.14 -33.06 19.41
C ILE A 259 -20.06 -32.12 18.88
N GLY A 260 -18.79 -32.46 19.11
CA GLY A 260 -17.67 -31.74 18.52
C GLY A 260 -16.39 -32.56 18.51
N GLN A 261 -15.37 -32.00 17.87
CA GLN A 261 -14.08 -32.61 17.62
C GLN A 261 -12.98 -31.79 18.33
N VAL A 262 -12.10 -32.46 19.11
CA VAL A 262 -10.88 -31.88 19.71
C VAL A 262 -9.66 -32.67 19.24
N THR A 263 -8.59 -32.01 18.80
CA THR A 263 -7.69 -32.70 17.87
C THR A 263 -6.31 -32.03 17.66
N LEU A 264 -5.27 -32.80 17.23
CA LEU A 264 -3.82 -32.50 17.38
C LEU A 264 -2.94 -32.57 16.08
N LYS A 265 -2.14 -31.53 15.75
CA LYS A 265 -1.15 -31.46 14.60
C LYS A 265 0.17 -31.06 15.23
N THR A 266 1.25 -31.36 14.50
CA THR A 266 2.51 -30.64 14.55
C THR A 266 2.35 -29.21 14.02
N GLU A 267 3.42 -28.42 14.08
CA GLU A 267 3.45 -27.06 13.56
C GLU A 267 3.26 -26.97 12.03
N ASP A 268 3.68 -27.98 11.26
CA ASP A 268 3.61 -28.10 9.79
C ASP A 268 2.20 -28.25 9.22
N LYS A 269 1.19 -28.22 10.09
CA LYS A 269 -0.16 -28.70 9.81
C LYS A 269 -0.23 -30.19 9.43
N THR A 270 0.75 -31.02 9.83
CA THR A 270 0.70 -32.49 9.69
C THR A 270 0.26 -33.14 11.01
N SER A 271 -0.54 -34.21 10.95
CA SER A 271 -1.46 -34.49 12.07
C SER A 271 -1.17 -35.78 12.83
N VAL A 272 -1.61 -35.84 14.11
CA VAL A 272 -0.94 -36.68 15.10
C VAL A 272 -1.88 -37.68 15.79
N SER A 273 -1.86 -38.92 15.28
CA SER A 273 -2.49 -40.11 15.88
C SER A 273 -1.77 -40.63 17.14
N ASN A 274 -2.47 -41.38 17.99
CA ASN A 274 -1.94 -42.12 19.14
C ASN A 274 -1.22 -41.25 20.20
N LYS A 275 -1.70 -40.03 20.44
CA LYS A 275 -1.29 -39.17 21.57
C LYS A 275 -2.43 -39.03 22.57
N PHE A 276 -2.09 -38.85 23.84
CA PHE A 276 -3.07 -38.57 24.89
C PHE A 276 -3.34 -37.07 24.97
N ILE A 277 -4.62 -36.70 24.96
CA ILE A 277 -5.10 -35.39 25.37
C ILE A 277 -6.01 -35.63 26.58
N GLU A 278 -5.84 -34.82 27.61
CA GLU A 278 -6.80 -34.75 28.72
C GLU A 278 -7.92 -33.78 28.29
N LEU A 279 -9.15 -34.29 28.16
CA LEU A 279 -10.33 -33.49 27.83
C LEU A 279 -11.14 -33.23 29.10
N CYS A 280 -11.24 -31.97 29.49
CA CYS A 280 -11.97 -31.51 30.66
C CYS A 280 -13.24 -30.74 30.26
N LEU A 281 -14.38 -31.14 30.81
CA LEU A 281 -15.66 -30.45 30.70
C LEU A 281 -16.02 -29.79 32.03
N SER A 282 -16.03 -28.46 32.07
CA SER A 282 -16.52 -27.67 33.20
C SER A 282 -17.81 -26.93 32.84
N SER A 283 -18.71 -26.76 33.81
CA SER A 283 -19.97 -26.02 33.61
C SER A 283 -20.16 -24.92 34.66
N ARG A 284 -20.64 -23.78 34.18
CA ARG A 284 -21.03 -22.64 35.01
C ARG A 284 -22.55 -22.52 34.97
N CYS A 285 -23.16 -22.60 36.15
CA CYS A 285 -24.59 -22.52 36.35
C CYS A 285 -24.92 -21.34 37.28
N THR A 286 -26.17 -20.88 37.29
CA THR A 286 -26.56 -19.61 37.92
C THR A 286 -26.13 -19.48 39.38
N ASN A 287 -26.30 -20.55 40.16
CA ASN A 287 -26.03 -20.57 41.60
C ASN A 287 -24.82 -21.42 42.01
N PHE A 288 -24.16 -22.11 41.06
CA PHE A 288 -23.00 -22.98 41.33
C PHE A 288 -22.21 -23.33 40.06
N THR A 289 -20.95 -23.71 40.20
CA THR A 289 -20.17 -24.41 39.17
C THR A 289 -20.14 -25.91 39.49
N MET A 290 -20.34 -26.78 38.50
CA MET A 290 -20.14 -28.22 38.71
C MET A 290 -18.64 -28.55 38.80
N PRO A 291 -18.24 -29.62 39.51
CA PRO A 291 -16.86 -30.11 39.44
C PRO A 291 -16.51 -30.50 38.00
N GLU A 292 -15.31 -30.15 37.57
CA GLU A 292 -14.80 -30.41 36.22
C GLU A 292 -14.61 -31.90 35.97
N GLN A 293 -15.18 -32.41 34.87
CA GLN A 293 -15.05 -33.80 34.46
C GLN A 293 -13.92 -33.94 33.44
N CYS A 294 -12.75 -34.42 33.87
CA CYS A 294 -11.62 -34.70 32.97
C CYS A 294 -11.58 -36.18 32.55
N LYS A 295 -11.27 -36.42 31.27
CA LYS A 295 -11.22 -37.76 30.65
C LYS A 295 -10.05 -37.85 29.67
N ASN A 296 -9.04 -38.65 30.04
CA ASN A 296 -7.90 -38.94 29.17
C ASN A 296 -8.37 -39.72 27.94
N SER A 297 -8.14 -39.15 26.77
CA SER A 297 -8.60 -39.67 25.50
C SER A 297 -7.43 -39.72 24.51
N THR A 298 -7.40 -40.71 23.64
CA THR A 298 -6.30 -40.91 22.69
C THR A 298 -6.74 -40.48 21.29
N THR A 299 -5.91 -39.69 20.61
CA THR A 299 -6.14 -39.29 19.22
C THR A 299 -6.16 -40.52 18.30
N ASP A 300 -7.18 -40.64 17.45
CA ASP A 300 -7.45 -41.87 16.68
C ASP A 300 -6.51 -42.07 15.45
N LYS A 301 -6.92 -42.86 14.45
CA LYS A 301 -6.24 -42.92 13.14
C LYS A 301 -6.32 -41.61 12.36
N ASN A 302 -7.49 -40.97 12.38
CA ASN A 302 -7.57 -39.58 11.94
C ASN A 302 -6.70 -38.70 12.83
N GLY A 303 -6.55 -39.00 14.12
CA GLY A 303 -5.87 -38.16 15.09
C GLY A 303 -6.84 -37.20 15.78
N ASN A 304 -8.14 -37.47 15.61
CA ASN A 304 -9.27 -36.80 16.21
C ASN A 304 -9.61 -37.38 17.58
N ILE A 305 -10.33 -36.58 18.38
CA ILE A 305 -11.08 -37.04 19.54
C ILE A 305 -12.47 -36.40 19.49
N GLU A 306 -13.48 -37.21 19.21
CA GLU A 306 -14.88 -36.78 19.25
C GLU A 306 -15.38 -36.74 20.70
N TYR A 307 -16.01 -35.63 21.09
CA TYR A 307 -16.68 -35.46 22.36
C TYR A 307 -18.17 -35.22 22.16
N SER A 308 -18.97 -35.84 23.04
CA SER A 308 -20.41 -35.68 23.09
C SER A 308 -20.89 -35.51 24.53
N PHE A 309 -21.83 -34.60 24.75
CA PHE A 309 -22.57 -34.48 26.01
C PHE A 309 -23.96 -33.90 25.75
N VAL A 310 -24.94 -34.25 26.59
CA VAL A 310 -26.30 -33.67 26.51
C VAL A 310 -26.49 -32.67 27.65
N PRO A 311 -26.67 -31.36 27.35
CA PRO A 311 -26.98 -30.35 28.35
C PRO A 311 -28.45 -30.46 28.77
N THR A 312 -28.70 -31.20 29.86
CA THR A 312 -30.03 -31.44 30.44
C THR A 312 -30.35 -30.55 31.64
N ILE A 313 -29.42 -29.68 32.06
CA ILE A 313 -29.56 -28.86 33.27
C ILE A 313 -29.85 -27.41 32.88
N ALA A 314 -31.12 -27.00 32.93
CA ALA A 314 -31.58 -25.69 32.49
C ALA A 314 -30.89 -24.49 33.18
N ASN A 315 -30.46 -24.66 34.44
CA ASN A 315 -29.74 -23.66 35.22
C ASN A 315 -28.29 -23.38 34.76
N CYS A 316 -27.74 -24.16 33.82
CA CYS A 316 -26.35 -24.05 33.39
C CYS A 316 -26.21 -23.16 32.15
N THR A 317 -25.50 -22.05 32.28
CA THR A 317 -25.48 -20.95 31.29
C THR A 317 -24.29 -20.99 30.34
N SER A 318 -23.19 -21.64 30.73
CA SER A 318 -22.10 -21.96 29.79
C SER A 318 -21.34 -23.23 30.16
N TYR A 319 -21.08 -24.07 29.16
CA TYR A 319 -20.15 -25.20 29.25
C TYR A 319 -18.82 -24.80 28.62
N THR A 320 -17.71 -25.25 29.21
CA THR A 320 -16.35 -25.02 28.71
C THR A 320 -15.66 -26.36 28.50
N VAL A 321 -15.17 -26.59 27.29
CA VAL A 321 -14.33 -27.74 26.94
C VAL A 321 -12.90 -27.23 26.91
N THR A 322 -12.02 -27.83 27.70
CA THR A 322 -10.58 -27.57 27.68
C THR A 322 -9.85 -28.87 27.32
N GLY A 323 -8.87 -28.79 26.43
CA GLY A 323 -8.05 -29.92 25.98
C GLY A 323 -6.59 -29.61 26.23
N THR A 324 -5.91 -30.43 27.03
CA THR A 324 -4.55 -30.19 27.51
C THR A 324 -3.58 -31.29 27.05
N MET A 325 -2.42 -30.89 26.55
CA MET A 325 -1.29 -31.79 26.29
C MET A 325 0.05 -31.07 26.50
N GLY A 326 0.63 -31.22 27.69
CA GLY A 326 1.85 -30.50 28.07
C GLY A 326 1.60 -28.99 28.19
N LYS A 327 2.30 -28.18 27.38
CA LYS A 327 2.02 -26.73 27.25
C LYS A 327 0.93 -26.40 26.22
N ALA A 328 0.51 -27.34 25.36
CA ALA A 328 -0.55 -27.07 24.39
C ALA A 328 -1.92 -27.10 25.08
N VAL A 329 -2.66 -25.99 24.99
CA VAL A 329 -4.02 -25.85 25.53
C VAL A 329 -4.97 -25.33 24.45
N GLY A 330 -6.01 -26.10 24.15
CA GLY A 330 -7.17 -25.64 23.39
C GLY A 330 -8.36 -25.42 24.32
N ARG A 331 -9.19 -24.40 24.07
CA ARG A 331 -10.41 -24.14 24.86
C ARG A 331 -11.56 -23.59 24.00
N ARG A 332 -12.77 -24.08 24.25
CA ARG A 332 -14.05 -23.51 23.76
C ARG A 332 -15.02 -23.30 24.89
N ARG A 333 -15.85 -22.26 24.78
CA ARG A 333 -16.88 -21.94 25.76
C ARG A 333 -18.21 -21.70 25.07
N LEU A 334 -19.09 -22.69 25.19
CA LEU A 334 -20.44 -22.70 24.63
C LEU A 334 -21.37 -21.89 25.53
N LYS A 335 -22.10 -20.91 24.98
CA LYS A 335 -23.19 -20.19 25.67
C LYS A 335 -24.54 -20.89 25.46
N GLN A 336 -25.42 -20.82 26.46
CA GLN A 336 -26.79 -21.32 26.34
C GLN A 336 -27.61 -20.38 25.44
N VAL A 337 -28.26 -20.90 24.38
CA VAL A 337 -29.36 -20.20 23.74
C VAL A 337 -30.57 -20.27 24.66
N TYR A 338 -31.22 -19.14 24.93
CA TYR A 338 -32.39 -19.11 25.80
C TYR A 338 -33.62 -19.74 25.13
N SER A 339 -34.36 -20.56 25.89
CA SER A 339 -35.65 -21.15 25.51
C SER A 339 -36.51 -21.27 26.76
N PRO A 340 -37.64 -20.54 26.87
CA PRO A 340 -38.58 -20.67 27.98
C PRO A 340 -39.15 -22.09 28.15
N SER A 341 -39.26 -22.88 27.07
CA SER A 341 -39.83 -24.23 27.12
C SER A 341 -38.82 -25.35 27.33
N GLU A 342 -37.52 -25.06 27.50
CA GLU A 342 -36.43 -26.05 27.49
C GLU A 342 -36.35 -26.87 26.19
N THR A 343 -36.43 -26.20 25.04
CA THR A 343 -36.41 -26.82 23.70
C THR A 343 -35.43 -26.13 22.75
N GLY A 344 -35.22 -26.70 21.55
CA GLY A 344 -34.40 -26.07 20.52
C GLY A 344 -34.26 -26.92 19.25
N MET A 345 -33.38 -26.48 18.35
CA MET A 345 -33.04 -27.18 17.12
C MET A 345 -31.56 -26.98 16.73
N GLU A 346 -30.97 -27.97 16.04
CA GLU A 346 -29.57 -27.94 15.60
C GLU A 346 -29.35 -28.78 14.33
N PHE A 347 -28.49 -28.31 13.42
CA PHE A 347 -28.07 -29.11 12.27
C PHE A 347 -27.02 -30.13 12.68
N PHE A 348 -27.11 -31.36 12.18
CA PHE A 348 -26.21 -32.46 12.57
C PHE A 348 -25.83 -33.36 11.39
N ASN A 349 -24.73 -34.10 11.56
CA ASN A 349 -24.16 -35.01 10.55
C ASN A 349 -23.94 -34.33 9.17
N LEU A 350 -23.53 -33.07 9.20
CA LEU A 350 -23.36 -32.23 8.00
C LEU A 350 -21.89 -32.10 7.63
N THR A 351 -21.54 -32.47 6.40
CA THR A 351 -20.22 -32.13 5.82
C THR A 351 -20.20 -30.64 5.44
N LYS A 352 -19.46 -29.81 6.20
CA LYS A 352 -19.34 -28.35 5.94
C LYS A 352 -18.82 -28.01 4.54
N VAL A 353 -17.84 -28.76 4.01
CA VAL A 353 -17.21 -28.47 2.72
C VAL A 353 -17.93 -29.18 1.57
N GLN A 354 -18.47 -28.40 0.63
CA GLN A 354 -19.31 -28.86 -0.48
C GLN A 354 -18.76 -28.46 -1.85
N ARG A 355 -19.23 -29.14 -2.90
CA ARG A 355 -18.91 -28.79 -4.30
C ARG A 355 -20.17 -28.39 -5.06
N CYS A 356 -20.05 -27.36 -5.90
CA CYS A 356 -21.13 -26.89 -6.75
C CYS A 356 -21.37 -27.71 -8.03
N ASP A 357 -20.56 -28.74 -8.30
CA ASP A 357 -20.75 -29.69 -9.41
C ASP A 357 -21.49 -30.99 -8.99
N THR A 358 -22.12 -30.98 -7.81
CA THR A 358 -22.88 -32.10 -7.26
C THR A 358 -24.12 -32.44 -8.10
N VAL A 359 -24.18 -33.68 -8.62
CA VAL A 359 -25.31 -34.13 -9.45
C VAL A 359 -26.57 -34.32 -8.61
N LYS A 360 -26.44 -34.97 -7.46
CA LYS A 360 -27.51 -35.18 -6.47
C LYS A 360 -27.57 -34.01 -5.46
N PRO A 361 -28.77 -33.66 -4.94
CA PRO A 361 -28.89 -32.82 -3.75
C PRO A 361 -28.20 -33.42 -2.52
N LEU A 362 -27.86 -32.55 -1.58
CA LEU A 362 -27.41 -32.83 -0.23
C LEU A 362 -28.64 -32.94 0.70
N GLU A 363 -28.84 -34.10 1.31
CA GLU A 363 -29.77 -34.26 2.42
C GLU A 363 -29.13 -33.70 3.71
N ILE A 364 -29.66 -32.59 4.21
CA ILE A 364 -29.20 -31.93 5.43
C ILE A 364 -30.15 -32.31 6.56
N SER A 365 -29.63 -32.78 7.69
CA SER A 365 -30.43 -33.26 8.82
C SER A 365 -30.46 -32.25 9.98
N LEU A 366 -31.67 -32.04 10.53
CA LEU A 366 -31.95 -31.19 11.68
C LEU A 366 -32.45 -32.07 12.84
N MET A 367 -31.83 -31.95 14.02
CA MET A 367 -32.41 -32.40 15.28
C MET A 367 -33.27 -31.28 15.86
N LEU A 368 -34.41 -31.63 16.45
CA LEU A 368 -35.25 -30.70 17.20
C LEU A 368 -35.93 -31.40 18.38
N THR A 369 -36.18 -30.64 19.44
CA THR A 369 -36.91 -31.10 20.64
C THR A 369 -38.28 -30.44 20.74
N GLY A 370 -39.28 -31.21 21.18
CA GLY A 370 -40.67 -30.78 21.31
C GLY A 370 -41.41 -31.46 22.45
N ASP A 371 -42.63 -31.00 22.72
CA ASP A 371 -43.54 -31.59 23.69
C ASP A 371 -44.42 -32.67 23.03
N SER A 372 -44.87 -33.67 23.79
CA SER A 372 -45.69 -34.75 23.24
C SER A 372 -47.00 -34.23 22.63
N ASN A 373 -47.23 -34.59 21.37
CA ASN A 373 -48.31 -34.09 20.50
C ASN A 373 -48.17 -32.64 19.99
N ASP A 374 -47.00 -32.00 20.11
CA ASP A 374 -46.69 -30.77 19.37
C ASP A 374 -46.91 -30.97 17.86
N VAL A 375 -47.47 -29.96 17.18
CA VAL A 375 -47.49 -29.87 15.72
C VAL A 375 -47.14 -28.45 15.30
N PHE A 376 -46.06 -28.28 14.55
CA PHE A 376 -45.64 -26.98 14.01
C PHE A 376 -44.88 -27.11 12.69
N ASP A 377 -44.82 -26.02 11.92
CA ASP A 377 -44.03 -25.92 10.70
C ASP A 377 -42.60 -25.46 11.01
N VAL A 378 -41.60 -26.14 10.46
CA VAL A 378 -40.21 -25.66 10.41
C VAL A 378 -39.93 -25.09 9.03
N HIS A 379 -39.44 -23.85 9.00
CA HIS A 379 -39.00 -23.16 7.80
C HIS A 379 -37.49 -23.33 7.63
N PHE A 380 -37.07 -23.88 6.49
CA PHE A 380 -35.68 -23.97 6.08
C PHE A 380 -35.37 -22.86 5.08
N GLN A 381 -34.21 -22.21 5.22
CA GLN A 381 -33.73 -21.14 4.36
C GLN A 381 -32.23 -21.31 4.07
N VAL A 382 -31.78 -20.88 2.89
CA VAL A 382 -30.35 -20.79 2.55
C VAL A 382 -30.06 -19.40 1.98
N VAL A 383 -29.03 -18.74 2.52
CA VAL A 383 -28.61 -17.38 2.15
C VAL A 383 -27.16 -17.42 1.65
N SER A 384 -26.86 -16.76 0.53
CA SER A 384 -25.49 -16.56 0.05
C SER A 384 -25.33 -15.19 -0.62
N ARG A 385 -24.18 -14.54 -0.39
CA ARG A 385 -23.87 -13.17 -0.87
C ARG A 385 -24.96 -12.12 -0.55
N GLY A 386 -25.74 -12.35 0.52
CA GLY A 386 -26.88 -11.52 0.95
C GLY A 386 -28.23 -11.82 0.27
N ASP A 387 -28.32 -12.79 -0.64
CA ASP A 387 -29.58 -13.20 -1.28
C ASP A 387 -30.10 -14.53 -0.71
N LEU A 388 -31.43 -14.65 -0.53
CA LEU A 388 -32.13 -15.88 -0.16
C LEU A 388 -32.24 -16.81 -1.38
N VAL A 389 -31.37 -17.81 -1.48
CA VAL A 389 -31.25 -18.70 -2.65
C VAL A 389 -32.19 -19.92 -2.59
N HIS A 390 -32.65 -20.32 -1.41
CA HIS A 390 -33.56 -21.46 -1.24
C HIS A 390 -34.48 -21.31 -0.01
N LYS A 391 -35.69 -21.87 -0.11
CA LYS A 391 -36.67 -21.96 0.99
C LYS A 391 -37.51 -23.25 0.88
N GLU A 392 -37.61 -24.00 1.96
CA GLU A 392 -38.50 -25.17 2.12
C GLU A 392 -39.29 -25.04 3.44
N VAL A 393 -40.44 -25.69 3.56
CA VAL A 393 -41.25 -25.73 4.80
C VAL A 393 -41.73 -27.15 5.06
N LYS A 394 -41.61 -27.64 6.30
CA LYS A 394 -42.06 -28.98 6.69
C LYS A 394 -42.84 -28.96 8.00
N THR A 395 -44.07 -29.45 7.97
CA THR A 395 -44.88 -29.70 9.16
C THR A 395 -44.34 -30.90 9.93
N ILE A 396 -44.14 -30.75 11.24
CA ILE A 396 -43.59 -31.78 12.12
C ILE A 396 -44.58 -32.05 13.25
N SER A 397 -45.03 -33.30 13.39
CA SER A 397 -45.84 -33.78 14.51
C SER A 397 -45.05 -34.67 15.48
N PHE A 398 -45.15 -34.42 16.77
CA PHE A 398 -44.62 -35.27 17.85
C PHE A 398 -45.67 -36.32 18.29
N SER A 399 -45.24 -37.42 18.92
CA SER A 399 -46.11 -38.57 19.16
C SER A 399 -45.58 -39.52 20.24
N LEU A 400 -46.49 -39.99 21.11
CA LEU A 400 -46.28 -40.79 22.33
C LEU A 400 -45.56 -42.17 22.20
N LEU A 401 -44.83 -42.45 21.12
CA LEU A 401 -43.98 -43.63 20.95
C LEU A 401 -42.49 -43.22 20.98
N PRO A 402 -41.62 -43.99 21.66
CA PRO A 402 -40.24 -43.55 21.93
C PRO A 402 -39.38 -43.53 20.66
N THR A 403 -38.90 -42.34 20.27
CA THR A 403 -37.87 -42.16 19.24
C THR A 403 -36.53 -41.74 19.85
N LEU A 404 -35.48 -42.51 19.55
CA LEU A 404 -34.08 -42.41 20.01
C LEU A 404 -33.86 -42.46 21.54
N HIS A 405 -33.24 -43.55 21.99
CA HIS A 405 -32.57 -43.60 23.28
C HIS A 405 -31.27 -42.78 23.24
N LEU A 406 -31.23 -41.64 23.94
CA LEU A 406 -30.06 -40.76 24.08
C LEU A 406 -28.84 -41.37 24.81
N THR A 407 -28.84 -42.67 25.07
CA THR A 407 -27.84 -43.39 25.89
C THR A 407 -26.70 -44.04 25.10
N GLU A 408 -26.78 -44.14 23.77
CA GLU A 408 -25.73 -44.78 22.96
C GLU A 408 -24.55 -43.85 22.60
N TYR A 409 -24.72 -42.52 22.75
CA TYR A 409 -23.76 -41.51 22.27
C TYR A 409 -23.52 -40.41 23.32
N GLN A 410 -22.96 -40.75 24.49
CA GLN A 410 -22.52 -39.77 25.50
C GLN A 410 -21.07 -40.05 25.95
N THR A 411 -20.15 -39.15 25.62
CA THR A 411 -18.74 -39.22 26.04
C THR A 411 -18.57 -38.79 27.50
N PHE A 412 -19.41 -37.86 27.96
CA PHE A 412 -19.53 -37.37 29.34
C PHE A 412 -20.98 -37.46 29.82
N SER A 413 -21.19 -37.74 31.11
CA SER A 413 -22.52 -37.85 31.72
C SER A 413 -22.65 -36.86 32.89
N PRO A 414 -23.50 -35.83 32.80
CA PRO A 414 -23.83 -34.99 33.95
C PRO A 414 -24.68 -35.79 34.95
N ASN A 415 -24.17 -35.97 36.18
CA ASN A 415 -24.86 -36.76 37.20
C ASN A 415 -26.21 -36.14 37.61
N ASN A 416 -27.16 -37.00 37.99
CA ASN A 416 -28.55 -36.70 38.33
C ASN A 416 -29.36 -36.05 37.21
N SER A 417 -29.60 -36.82 36.14
CA SER A 417 -30.67 -36.52 35.18
C SER A 417 -32.05 -36.63 35.83
N THR A 418 -32.56 -35.54 36.38
CA THR A 418 -34.02 -35.35 36.44
C THR A 418 -34.54 -35.35 35.01
N GLY A 419 -35.26 -36.40 34.62
CA GLY A 419 -35.53 -36.68 33.22
C GLY A 419 -36.32 -35.56 32.54
N SER A 420 -35.73 -34.95 31.51
CA SER A 420 -36.47 -34.09 30.59
C SER A 420 -37.53 -34.93 29.88
N THR A 421 -38.76 -34.44 29.84
CA THR A 421 -39.91 -35.13 29.23
C THR A 421 -40.10 -34.77 27.74
N LYS A 422 -39.12 -34.12 27.12
CA LYS A 422 -39.17 -33.70 25.72
C LYS A 422 -38.86 -34.86 24.77
N GLU A 423 -39.58 -34.93 23.66
CA GLU A 423 -39.30 -35.85 22.56
C GLU A 423 -38.21 -35.26 21.64
N LEU A 424 -37.23 -36.08 21.25
CA LEU A 424 -36.20 -35.72 20.26
C LEU A 424 -36.59 -36.30 18.90
N LYS A 425 -36.55 -35.47 17.85
CA LYS A 425 -36.89 -35.86 16.48
C LYS A 425 -35.88 -35.37 15.46
N THR A 426 -35.70 -36.15 14.40
CA THR A 426 -34.88 -35.82 13.22
C THR A 426 -35.79 -35.51 12.02
N VAL A 427 -35.45 -34.49 11.25
CA VAL A 427 -36.04 -34.16 9.94
C VAL A 427 -34.93 -33.80 8.95
N SER A 428 -34.99 -34.28 7.71
CA SER A 428 -34.08 -33.86 6.64
C SER A 428 -34.73 -32.86 5.66
N PHE A 429 -33.91 -32.07 4.99
CA PHE A 429 -34.28 -31.20 3.88
C PHE A 429 -33.24 -31.27 2.75
N SER A 430 -33.63 -30.94 1.51
CA SER A 430 -32.87 -31.32 0.31
C SER A 430 -32.34 -30.11 -0.45
N TYR A 431 -31.05 -29.79 -0.28
CA TYR A 431 -30.42 -28.62 -0.89
C TYR A 431 -29.48 -28.99 -2.03
N LYS A 432 -29.41 -28.19 -3.10
CA LYS A 432 -28.42 -28.38 -4.17
C LYS A 432 -27.53 -27.14 -4.33
N PRO A 433 -26.26 -27.20 -3.88
CA PRO A 433 -25.30 -26.11 -4.05
C PRO A 433 -25.07 -25.71 -5.52
N SER A 434 -24.98 -24.40 -5.76
CA SER A 434 -24.66 -23.76 -7.04
C SER A 434 -23.30 -23.06 -6.96
N CYS A 435 -22.62 -22.85 -8.10
CA CYS A 435 -21.34 -22.14 -8.11
C CYS A 435 -21.53 -20.61 -7.91
N LEU A 436 -22.78 -20.13 -7.98
CA LEU A 436 -23.15 -18.79 -7.56
C LEU A 436 -23.15 -18.62 -6.03
N ASP A 437 -23.21 -19.72 -5.27
CA ASP A 437 -23.26 -19.70 -3.79
C ASP A 437 -21.85 -19.68 -3.16
N ALA A 438 -20.80 -19.81 -3.96
CA ALA A 438 -19.42 -19.79 -3.49
C ALA A 438 -19.00 -18.37 -3.01
N PRO A 439 -18.03 -18.23 -2.08
CA PRO A 439 -17.35 -19.30 -1.36
C PRO A 439 -18.14 -19.81 -0.13
N LYS A 440 -19.21 -19.14 0.30
CA LYS A 440 -19.94 -19.40 1.54
C LYS A 440 -21.46 -19.33 1.35
N ALA A 441 -22.18 -20.29 1.95
CA ALA A 441 -23.63 -20.23 2.09
C ALA A 441 -24.05 -20.53 3.55
N MET A 442 -24.95 -19.72 4.08
CA MET A 442 -25.53 -19.89 5.42
C MET A 442 -26.82 -20.70 5.31
N LEU A 443 -26.88 -21.82 6.04
CA LEU A 443 -28.11 -22.59 6.25
C LEU A 443 -28.81 -22.08 7.50
N MET A 444 -30.13 -21.91 7.44
CA MET A 444 -30.95 -21.59 8.60
C MET A 444 -32.21 -22.47 8.67
N ALA A 445 -32.59 -22.85 9.88
CA ALA A 445 -33.93 -23.36 10.17
C ALA A 445 -34.55 -22.56 11.32
N TYR A 446 -35.86 -22.34 11.29
CA TYR A 446 -36.59 -21.76 12.42
C TYR A 446 -38.04 -22.25 12.50
N THR A 447 -38.63 -22.13 13.69
CA THR A 447 -40.08 -22.22 13.94
C THR A 447 -40.51 -21.17 14.95
N LEU A 448 -41.77 -20.77 14.87
CA LEU A 448 -42.45 -19.95 15.87
C LEU A 448 -43.58 -20.80 16.47
N ARG A 449 -43.43 -21.22 17.72
CA ARG A 449 -44.43 -22.05 18.43
C ARG A 449 -45.62 -21.19 18.88
N GLY A 450 -46.78 -21.82 19.10
CA GLY A 450 -48.03 -21.14 19.45
C GLY A 450 -48.06 -20.41 20.81
N ASN A 451 -46.99 -20.54 21.60
CA ASN A 451 -46.71 -19.78 22.82
C ASN A 451 -45.88 -18.49 22.57
N GLY A 452 -45.51 -18.20 21.33
CA GLY A 452 -44.63 -17.09 20.95
C GLY A 452 -43.13 -17.42 21.00
N GLU A 453 -42.75 -18.66 21.28
CA GLU A 453 -41.34 -19.07 21.36
C GLU A 453 -40.73 -19.26 19.96
N LEU A 454 -39.67 -18.52 19.69
CA LEU A 454 -38.80 -18.68 18.52
C LEU A 454 -37.71 -19.73 18.82
N GLN A 455 -37.62 -20.77 17.97
CA GLN A 455 -36.46 -21.68 17.95
C GLN A 455 -35.68 -21.48 16.64
N THR A 456 -34.34 -21.53 16.69
CA THR A 456 -33.45 -21.34 15.54
C THR A 456 -32.26 -22.30 15.51
N ALA A 457 -31.87 -22.71 14.30
CA ALA A 457 -30.59 -23.36 13.98
C ALA A 457 -29.92 -22.62 12.82
N VAL A 458 -28.60 -22.50 12.87
CA VAL A 458 -27.79 -21.84 11.84
C VAL A 458 -26.46 -22.58 11.69
N THR A 459 -25.96 -22.74 10.46
CA THR A 459 -24.62 -23.28 10.20
C THR A 459 -24.09 -22.85 8.83
N GLU A 460 -22.76 -22.85 8.66
CA GLU A 460 -22.10 -22.43 7.41
C GLU A 460 -21.69 -23.63 6.55
N LEU A 461 -21.92 -23.52 5.23
CA LEU A 461 -21.31 -24.35 4.21
C LEU A 461 -20.21 -23.59 3.46
N GLU A 462 -19.01 -24.19 3.39
CA GLU A 462 -17.95 -23.78 2.48
C GLU A 462 -18.22 -24.42 1.10
N ILE A 463 -18.42 -23.61 0.06
CA ILE A 463 -18.72 -24.07 -1.29
C ILE A 463 -17.52 -23.77 -2.18
N LYS A 464 -16.87 -24.83 -2.68
CA LYS A 464 -15.61 -24.69 -3.41
C LYS A 464 -15.76 -23.76 -4.63
N PRO A 465 -14.88 -22.75 -4.77
CA PRO A 465 -14.96 -21.76 -5.84
C PRO A 465 -14.77 -22.39 -7.22
N ARG A 466 -15.52 -21.87 -8.21
CA ARG A 466 -15.39 -22.19 -9.62
C ARG A 466 -16.10 -21.14 -10.47
N PHE A 467 -15.45 -20.62 -11.50
CA PHE A 467 -16.09 -19.74 -12.49
C PHE A 467 -17.11 -20.50 -13.36
N LEU A 468 -18.24 -19.85 -13.68
CA LEU A 468 -19.23 -20.38 -14.63
C LEU A 468 -18.74 -20.31 -16.09
N ASN A 469 -17.84 -19.37 -16.39
CA ASN A 469 -17.11 -19.33 -17.65
C ASN A 469 -15.81 -20.13 -17.50
N ASP A 470 -15.80 -21.38 -17.97
CA ASP A 470 -14.68 -22.33 -17.80
C ASP A 470 -13.55 -22.08 -18.82
N VAL A 471 -12.83 -20.98 -18.61
CA VAL A 471 -11.76 -20.47 -19.49
C VAL A 471 -10.50 -21.32 -19.39
N LYS A 472 -9.93 -21.72 -20.53
CA LYS A 472 -8.68 -22.48 -20.62
C LYS A 472 -7.74 -21.87 -21.66
N MET A 473 -6.45 -21.86 -21.34
CA MET A 473 -5.36 -21.38 -22.19
C MET A 473 -4.36 -22.52 -22.35
N LYS A 474 -3.91 -22.80 -23.58
CA LYS A 474 -2.96 -23.88 -23.89
C LYS A 474 -2.03 -23.53 -25.05
N TRP A 475 -0.76 -23.91 -24.91
CA TRP A 475 0.22 -23.93 -25.99
C TRP A 475 0.19 -25.27 -26.74
N SER A 476 0.59 -25.29 -28.01
CA SER A 476 0.72 -26.52 -28.81
C SER A 476 1.95 -27.37 -28.48
N SER A 477 2.88 -26.85 -27.68
CA SER A 477 4.03 -27.56 -27.12
C SER A 477 4.43 -26.92 -25.80
N SER A 478 5.16 -27.64 -24.95
CA SER A 478 5.73 -27.12 -23.71
C SER A 478 7.08 -26.43 -23.90
N GLN A 479 7.80 -26.72 -24.99
CA GLN A 479 9.15 -26.20 -25.25
C GLN A 479 9.34 -25.84 -26.73
N ARG A 480 10.04 -24.73 -27.00
CA ARG A 480 10.42 -24.25 -28.34
C ARG A 480 11.80 -23.58 -28.30
N LYS A 481 12.45 -23.44 -29.46
CA LYS A 481 13.61 -22.54 -29.61
C LYS A 481 13.14 -21.08 -29.69
N PRO A 482 14.04 -20.09 -29.52
CA PRO A 482 13.87 -18.74 -30.08
C PRO A 482 13.41 -18.77 -31.56
N GLY A 483 12.64 -17.76 -32.00
CA GLY A 483 12.23 -17.59 -33.41
C GLY A 483 11.16 -18.57 -33.93
N GLU A 484 11.03 -19.75 -33.33
CA GLU A 484 10.06 -20.76 -33.75
C GLU A 484 8.59 -20.34 -33.57
N LYS A 485 7.72 -20.79 -34.48
CA LYS A 485 6.28 -20.51 -34.43
C LYS A 485 5.55 -21.51 -33.55
N VAL A 486 4.71 -21.01 -32.65
CA VAL A 486 3.89 -21.78 -31.72
C VAL A 486 2.43 -21.37 -31.83
N LYS A 487 1.52 -22.33 -31.61
CA LYS A 487 0.08 -22.08 -31.60
C LYS A 487 -0.39 -21.88 -30.16
N LEU A 488 -0.98 -20.72 -29.89
CA LEU A 488 -1.80 -20.46 -28.72
C LEU A 488 -3.25 -20.89 -29.01
N SER A 489 -3.89 -21.54 -28.05
CA SER A 489 -5.30 -21.91 -28.10
C SER A 489 -5.99 -21.51 -26.81
N VAL A 490 -7.07 -20.73 -26.92
CA VAL A 490 -7.92 -20.32 -25.81
C VAL A 490 -9.33 -20.87 -26.04
N SER A 491 -9.98 -21.35 -24.98
CA SER A 491 -11.38 -21.76 -25.04
C SER A 491 -12.18 -21.34 -23.80
N GLY A 492 -13.49 -21.21 -23.94
CA GLY A 492 -14.42 -20.72 -22.93
C GLY A 492 -15.85 -20.66 -23.47
N LYS A 493 -16.71 -19.83 -22.87
CA LYS A 493 -18.09 -19.60 -23.38
C LYS A 493 -18.04 -18.84 -24.71
N LYS A 494 -18.80 -19.30 -25.72
CA LYS A 494 -18.92 -18.62 -27.03
C LYS A 494 -19.26 -17.13 -26.91
N ASN A 495 -18.72 -16.32 -27.82
CA ASN A 495 -18.86 -14.86 -27.84
C ASN A 495 -18.49 -14.19 -26.50
N SER A 496 -17.59 -14.80 -25.71
CA SER A 496 -16.90 -14.09 -24.63
C SER A 496 -15.83 -13.18 -25.23
N ILE A 497 -15.64 -12.02 -24.60
CA ILE A 497 -14.51 -11.14 -24.89
C ILE A 497 -13.39 -11.48 -23.92
N CYS A 498 -12.19 -11.70 -24.43
CA CYS A 498 -11.04 -12.18 -23.68
C CYS A 498 -9.88 -11.19 -23.76
N GLY A 499 -9.08 -11.15 -22.70
CA GLY A 499 -7.77 -10.48 -22.65
C GLY A 499 -6.69 -11.48 -22.24
N SER A 500 -5.71 -11.70 -23.11
CA SER A 500 -4.52 -12.50 -22.79
C SER A 500 -3.43 -11.63 -22.17
N VAL A 501 -2.60 -12.23 -21.31
CA VAL A 501 -1.32 -11.67 -20.89
C VAL A 501 -0.27 -12.79 -20.91
N VAL A 502 0.89 -12.53 -21.50
CA VAL A 502 2.05 -13.44 -21.44
C VAL A 502 3.30 -12.61 -21.15
N VAL A 503 4.00 -12.95 -20.06
CA VAL A 503 5.19 -12.24 -19.58
C VAL A 503 6.35 -13.20 -19.36
N ASP A 504 7.58 -12.66 -19.38
CA ASP A 504 8.78 -13.37 -18.96
C ASP A 504 8.63 -13.76 -17.48
N LYS A 505 8.92 -15.01 -17.12
CA LYS A 505 8.91 -15.48 -15.73
C LYS A 505 9.84 -14.66 -14.82
N SER A 506 10.91 -14.04 -15.35
CA SER A 506 11.74 -13.07 -14.62
C SER A 506 10.97 -11.84 -14.12
N VAL A 507 9.85 -11.45 -14.77
CA VAL A 507 8.95 -10.40 -14.28
C VAL A 507 8.20 -10.86 -13.03
N THR A 508 7.87 -12.16 -12.94
CA THR A 508 7.16 -12.72 -11.77
C THR A 508 8.03 -12.82 -10.52
N PHE A 509 9.37 -12.83 -10.67
CA PHE A 509 10.31 -12.81 -9.55
C PHE A 509 10.34 -11.45 -8.82
N LEU A 510 9.86 -10.38 -9.45
CA LEU A 510 9.83 -9.02 -8.90
C LEU A 510 8.72 -8.87 -7.86
N GLU A 511 7.47 -9.08 -8.27
CA GLU A 511 6.27 -9.01 -7.43
C GLU A 511 5.28 -10.12 -7.86
N PRO A 512 5.32 -11.31 -7.22
CA PRO A 512 4.44 -12.43 -7.58
C PRO A 512 2.94 -12.11 -7.45
N GLU A 513 2.58 -11.22 -6.53
CA GLU A 513 1.22 -10.85 -6.15
C GLU A 513 0.55 -9.86 -7.13
N ASN A 514 1.28 -9.34 -8.12
CA ASN A 514 0.71 -8.32 -9.01
C ASN A 514 -0.31 -8.88 -10.03
N GLN A 515 -0.28 -10.17 -10.35
CA GLN A 515 -1.26 -10.79 -11.25
C GLN A 515 -2.53 -11.20 -10.48
N LEU A 516 -3.71 -10.90 -11.04
CA LEU A 516 -4.99 -11.38 -10.52
C LEU A 516 -4.99 -12.91 -10.41
N ASP A 517 -5.40 -13.44 -9.26
CA ASP A 517 -5.47 -14.88 -8.99
C ASP A 517 -6.88 -15.32 -8.53
N GLU A 518 -7.22 -16.60 -8.74
CA GLU A 518 -8.58 -17.11 -8.53
C GLU A 518 -9.03 -16.91 -7.09
N ASN A 519 -8.15 -17.21 -6.13
CA ASN A 519 -8.41 -16.99 -4.70
C ASN A 519 -8.75 -15.51 -4.44
N THR A 520 -7.92 -14.58 -4.90
CA THR A 520 -8.12 -13.12 -4.69
C THR A 520 -9.42 -12.56 -5.28
N VAL A 521 -10.02 -13.24 -6.26
CA VAL A 521 -11.35 -12.88 -6.80
C VAL A 521 -12.47 -13.43 -5.91
N PHE A 522 -12.36 -14.68 -5.43
CA PHE A 522 -13.36 -15.29 -4.55
C PHE A 522 -13.30 -14.78 -3.11
N ASP A 523 -12.13 -14.37 -2.60
CA ASP A 523 -11.97 -13.68 -1.32
C ASP A 523 -12.75 -12.35 -1.34
N ARG A 524 -12.59 -11.55 -2.41
CA ARG A 524 -13.38 -10.33 -2.63
C ARG A 524 -14.87 -10.60 -2.85
N LEU A 525 -15.28 -11.80 -3.26
CA LEU A 525 -16.70 -12.18 -3.30
C LEU A 525 -17.27 -12.51 -1.91
N ALA A 526 -16.44 -12.95 -0.95
CA ALA A 526 -16.88 -13.22 0.42
C ALA A 526 -17.36 -11.95 1.13
N ASP A 527 -16.84 -10.78 0.77
CA ASP A 527 -17.27 -9.48 1.32
C ASP A 527 -18.67 -9.03 0.86
N PHE A 528 -19.31 -9.70 -0.11
CA PHE A 528 -20.74 -9.50 -0.40
C PHE A 528 -21.67 -10.26 0.55
N SER A 529 -21.15 -11.19 1.37
CA SER A 529 -21.93 -11.80 2.45
C SER A 529 -22.04 -10.82 3.61
N ILE A 530 -23.27 -10.44 3.96
CA ILE A 530 -23.59 -9.53 5.06
C ILE A 530 -23.11 -10.15 6.38
N LYS A 531 -22.17 -9.51 7.06
CA LYS A 531 -21.68 -9.99 8.37
C LYS A 531 -22.52 -9.36 9.49
N ARG A 532 -22.58 -10.05 10.63
CA ARG A 532 -23.30 -9.66 11.87
C ARG A 532 -23.07 -8.21 12.34
N TYR A 533 -21.96 -7.59 11.95
CA TYR A 533 -21.56 -6.25 12.36
C TYR A 533 -21.69 -5.16 11.27
N ASP A 534 -22.09 -5.51 10.04
CA ASP A 534 -22.23 -4.57 8.91
C ASP A 534 -23.56 -3.79 8.93
N GLY A 535 -24.45 -4.10 9.89
CA GLY A 535 -25.78 -3.49 10.02
C GLY A 535 -26.19 -3.26 11.48
N THR A 536 -27.41 -2.74 11.67
CA THR A 536 -28.02 -2.62 12.99
C THR A 536 -28.51 -3.99 13.46
N SER A 537 -27.68 -4.68 14.26
CA SER A 537 -28.03 -5.88 15.03
C SER A 537 -29.45 -5.80 15.60
N GLU A 538 -30.30 -6.78 15.30
CA GLU A 538 -31.66 -6.85 15.83
C GLU A 538 -31.63 -7.21 17.33
N VAL A 539 -30.68 -8.05 17.77
CA VAL A 539 -30.40 -8.23 19.19
C VAL A 539 -29.98 -6.90 19.82
N THR A 540 -30.79 -6.43 20.79
CA THR A 540 -30.49 -5.23 21.59
C THR A 540 -29.31 -5.53 22.53
N PRO A 541 -28.30 -4.67 22.67
CA PRO A 541 -27.18 -4.91 23.58
C PRO A 541 -27.64 -5.16 25.03
N ASP A 542 -27.04 -6.12 25.73
CA ASP A 542 -27.54 -6.65 27.02
C ASP A 542 -27.80 -5.56 28.07
N TYR A 543 -26.91 -4.56 28.18
CA TYR A 543 -27.08 -3.41 29.08
C TYR A 543 -28.30 -2.54 28.72
N GLN A 544 -28.62 -2.36 27.43
CA GLN A 544 -29.77 -1.57 26.98
C GLN A 544 -31.08 -2.36 27.13
N TYR A 545 -31.04 -3.66 26.83
CA TYR A 545 -32.17 -4.57 26.99
C TYR A 545 -32.57 -4.67 28.47
N CYS A 546 -31.63 -5.02 29.35
CA CYS A 546 -31.85 -5.17 30.79
C CYS A 546 -32.04 -3.86 31.57
N LYS A 547 -32.07 -2.71 30.90
CA LYS A 547 -32.35 -1.42 31.54
C LYS A 547 -33.85 -1.18 31.77
N LYS A 548 -34.72 -1.72 30.90
CA LYS A 548 -36.18 -1.56 31.03
C LYS A 548 -36.69 -2.02 32.41
N ASP A 549 -36.14 -3.12 32.94
CA ASP A 549 -36.46 -3.69 34.25
C ASP A 549 -36.03 -2.82 35.46
N GLN A 550 -35.37 -1.69 35.25
CA GLN A 550 -34.96 -0.78 36.34
C GLN A 550 -35.98 0.35 36.61
N ASP A 551 -36.78 0.76 35.63
CA ASP A 551 -37.66 1.94 35.74
C ASP A 551 -39.01 1.63 36.44
N ASP A 552 -39.35 0.36 36.66
CA ASP A 552 -40.62 -0.09 37.28
C ASP A 552 -40.56 -0.25 38.83
N ILE A 553 -39.46 0.13 39.48
CA ILE A 553 -39.27 -0.03 40.94
C ILE A 553 -39.45 1.32 41.64
N ASN A 554 -40.56 1.45 42.37
CA ASN A 554 -40.91 2.69 43.09
C ASN A 554 -39.88 3.12 44.14
N ASP A 555 -39.69 4.43 44.22
CA ASP A 555 -38.69 5.15 45.02
C ASP A 555 -39.24 5.50 46.43
N ASP A 556 -39.14 4.56 47.39
CA ASP A 556 -39.55 4.81 48.79
C ASP A 556 -38.85 3.88 49.82
N ASP A 557 -37.52 3.95 49.99
CA ASP A 557 -36.92 3.80 51.33
C ASP A 557 -35.55 4.51 51.52
N THR A 558 -35.45 5.15 52.67
CA THR A 558 -34.33 5.79 53.40
C THR A 558 -32.93 5.96 52.78
N ASP A 559 -32.68 7.22 52.41
CA ASP A 559 -31.44 7.99 52.61
C ASP A 559 -30.57 7.54 53.81
N LEU A 560 -29.47 6.83 53.55
CA LEU A 560 -28.28 6.80 54.42
C LEU A 560 -26.99 6.45 53.65
N ARG A 561 -25.90 7.18 53.94
CA ARG A 561 -24.50 6.95 53.49
C ARG A 561 -24.10 7.36 52.04
N LYS A 562 -24.30 8.63 51.68
CA LYS A 562 -23.45 9.29 50.67
C LYS A 562 -21.97 9.38 51.13
N ARG A 563 -21.12 8.41 50.74
CA ARG A 563 -19.66 8.59 50.46
C ARG A 563 -18.97 7.30 49.98
N ARG A 564 -18.25 7.41 48.84
CA ARG A 564 -17.30 6.43 48.27
C ARG A 564 -17.85 5.09 47.72
N SER A 565 -18.70 5.16 46.70
CA SER A 565 -18.55 4.32 45.50
C SER A 565 -19.30 4.98 44.34
N PHE A 566 -18.78 4.85 43.11
CA PHE A 566 -19.51 5.20 41.88
C PHE A 566 -19.69 3.92 41.05
N GLY A 567 -20.19 2.87 41.72
CA GLY A 567 -20.52 1.60 41.08
C GLY A 567 -21.77 1.75 40.21
N TRP A 568 -21.62 1.57 38.90
CA TRP A 568 -22.76 1.43 38.00
C TRP A 568 -23.43 0.07 38.24
N TYR A 569 -24.68 0.08 38.70
CA TYR A 569 -25.53 -1.11 38.78
C TYR A 569 -25.96 -1.56 37.38
N GLY A 570 -25.03 -2.20 36.66
CA GLY A 570 -25.31 -2.84 35.38
C GLY A 570 -26.06 -4.15 35.58
N SER A 571 -27.32 -4.20 35.16
CA SER A 571 -28.01 -5.44 34.85
C SER A 571 -27.49 -6.01 33.53
N THR A 572 -27.43 -7.35 33.42
CA THR A 572 -26.95 -8.05 32.22
C THR A 572 -27.51 -9.47 32.18
N THR A 573 -27.30 -10.20 31.08
CA THR A 573 -27.73 -11.60 30.93
C THR A 573 -26.54 -12.56 30.81
N LEU A 574 -26.82 -13.86 30.91
CA LEU A 574 -25.84 -14.94 30.69
C LEU A 574 -26.18 -15.83 29.49
N HIS A 575 -27.28 -15.55 28.77
CA HIS A 575 -27.78 -16.37 27.66
C HIS A 575 -27.64 -15.62 26.32
N GLN A 576 -27.66 -16.37 25.22
CA GLN A 576 -27.80 -15.83 23.87
C GLN A 576 -29.26 -15.90 23.40
N GLU A 577 -29.74 -14.87 22.73
CA GLU A 577 -31.11 -14.81 22.20
C GLU A 577 -31.27 -15.67 20.94
N ALA A 578 -32.44 -16.30 20.73
CA ALA A 578 -32.70 -17.10 19.53
C ALA A 578 -32.70 -16.26 18.24
N VAL A 579 -33.10 -14.98 18.30
CA VAL A 579 -33.11 -14.06 17.13
C VAL A 579 -31.70 -13.76 16.59
N ALA A 580 -30.64 -13.99 17.38
CA ALA A 580 -29.26 -13.84 16.97
C ALA A 580 -28.88 -14.64 15.70
N ALA A 581 -29.58 -15.74 15.43
CA ALA A 581 -29.36 -16.55 14.22
C ALA A 581 -29.77 -15.82 12.92
N PHE A 582 -30.66 -14.83 12.98
CA PHE A 582 -30.97 -13.95 11.84
C PHE A 582 -29.84 -12.94 11.62
N ASP A 583 -29.35 -12.28 12.68
CA ASP A 583 -28.16 -11.41 12.62
C ASP A 583 -26.92 -12.17 12.10
N GLU A 584 -26.75 -13.44 12.47
CA GLU A 584 -25.66 -14.32 12.01
C GLU A 584 -25.81 -14.79 10.55
N THR A 585 -27.03 -14.81 10.00
CA THR A 585 -27.28 -15.09 8.56
C THR A 585 -27.42 -13.83 7.70
N GLY A 586 -27.31 -12.63 8.29
CA GLY A 586 -27.46 -11.35 7.59
C GLY A 586 -28.90 -10.99 7.25
N LEU A 587 -29.88 -11.62 7.92
CA LEU A 587 -31.31 -11.35 7.79
C LEU A 587 -31.81 -10.43 8.90
N PHE A 588 -32.79 -9.59 8.60
CA PHE A 588 -33.51 -8.75 9.58
C PHE A 588 -34.99 -9.14 9.55
N VAL A 589 -35.60 -9.35 10.71
CA VAL A 589 -36.96 -9.87 10.85
C VAL A 589 -37.95 -8.75 11.11
N LEU A 590 -39.19 -8.96 10.68
CA LEU A 590 -40.34 -8.15 11.09
C LEU A 590 -41.43 -9.12 11.56
N SER A 591 -41.75 -9.03 12.85
CA SER A 591 -42.62 -9.94 13.59
C SER A 591 -43.63 -9.15 14.41
N ASP A 592 -44.83 -9.69 14.59
CA ASP A 592 -45.85 -9.22 15.53
C ASP A 592 -45.66 -9.80 16.95
N VAL A 593 -44.85 -10.85 17.08
CA VAL A 593 -44.41 -11.45 18.35
C VAL A 593 -43.06 -10.87 18.80
N GLU A 594 -42.89 -10.63 20.11
CA GLU A 594 -41.63 -10.17 20.72
C GLU A 594 -40.56 -11.28 20.70
N LEU A 595 -39.50 -11.09 19.90
CA LEU A 595 -38.46 -12.09 19.64
C LEU A 595 -37.26 -12.05 20.61
N GLN A 596 -37.29 -11.17 21.62
CA GLN A 596 -36.24 -11.04 22.63
C GLN A 596 -36.85 -11.23 24.01
N ASN A 597 -36.55 -12.36 24.67
CA ASN A 597 -37.15 -12.71 25.96
C ASN A 597 -36.15 -13.29 26.99
N ARG A 598 -34.85 -13.22 26.73
CA ARG A 598 -33.80 -13.64 27.67
C ARG A 598 -33.91 -12.93 29.04
N PRO A 599 -33.61 -13.62 30.16
CA PRO A 599 -33.75 -13.04 31.49
C PRO A 599 -32.56 -12.15 31.86
N CYS A 600 -32.83 -11.16 32.70
CA CYS A 600 -31.85 -10.20 33.20
C CYS A 600 -31.48 -10.45 34.67
N LEU A 601 -30.20 -10.29 34.97
CA LEU A 601 -29.61 -10.52 36.30
C LEU A 601 -29.12 -9.19 36.89
N LYS A 602 -29.46 -8.94 38.15
CA LYS A 602 -28.90 -7.84 38.94
C LYS A 602 -27.57 -8.31 39.56
N ILE A 603 -26.52 -7.53 39.38
CA ILE A 603 -25.19 -7.81 39.93
C ILE A 603 -24.86 -6.78 41.02
N GLU A 604 -24.64 -7.25 42.25
CA GLU A 604 -23.92 -6.46 43.25
C GLU A 604 -22.41 -6.63 43.03
N TYR A 605 -21.70 -5.50 42.91
CA TYR A 605 -20.26 -5.47 42.66
C TYR A 605 -19.47 -5.15 43.94
N SER A 606 -18.91 -6.17 44.58
CA SER A 606 -17.71 -6.01 45.41
C SER A 606 -16.46 -6.04 44.51
N LEU A 607 -15.78 -4.91 44.38
CA LEU A 607 -14.60 -4.78 43.52
C LEU A 607 -13.32 -5.28 44.19
N ASP A 608 -12.89 -6.48 43.83
CA ASP A 608 -11.47 -6.88 43.86
C ASP A 608 -11.01 -7.12 42.41
N ILE A 609 -9.84 -6.56 42.05
CA ILE A 609 -9.29 -6.60 40.69
C ILE A 609 -7.82 -7.03 40.76
N TYR A 610 -7.45 -8.10 40.04
CA TYR A 610 -6.17 -8.28 39.34
C TYR A 610 -6.28 -9.45 38.32
N PRO A 611 -5.32 -9.65 37.37
CA PRO A 611 -5.65 -10.07 36.00
C PRO A 611 -5.06 -11.43 35.58
N VAL A 612 -5.60 -12.00 34.49
CA VAL A 612 -5.11 -13.22 33.79
C VAL A 612 -5.44 -13.08 32.28
N ALA A 613 -4.76 -13.79 31.36
CA ALA A 613 -5.21 -13.91 29.95
C ALA A 613 -5.98 -15.24 29.70
N GLU A 614 -5.64 -16.22 28.86
CA GLU A 614 -4.49 -16.54 27.98
C GLU A 614 -4.99 -17.59 26.94
N GLU A 615 -4.52 -17.56 25.68
CA GLU A 615 -4.38 -18.74 24.77
C GLU A 615 -5.65 -19.57 24.35
N TYR A 616 -5.65 -20.52 23.37
CA TYR A 616 -4.96 -20.66 22.05
C TYR A 616 -5.72 -21.58 21.03
N SER A 617 -5.11 -21.68 19.84
CA SER A 617 -5.15 -22.59 18.68
C SER A 617 -5.03 -24.13 18.89
N LEU A 618 -5.14 -25.08 17.93
CA LEU A 618 -5.56 -25.31 16.50
C LEU A 618 -5.50 -26.88 16.23
N ILE A 619 -6.11 -27.50 15.17
CA ILE A 619 -6.03 -28.88 14.53
C ILE A 619 -7.26 -29.93 14.32
N PHE A 620 -7.70 -30.56 13.14
CA PHE A 620 -7.24 -31.77 12.29
C PHE A 620 -8.22 -32.84 11.58
N PRO A 621 -7.92 -34.20 11.44
CA PRO A 621 -7.16 -34.91 10.32
C PRO A 621 -7.74 -36.29 9.76
N LEU A 622 -7.10 -37.34 9.12
CA LEU A 622 -5.74 -38.03 9.10
C LEU A 622 -5.69 -39.56 8.63
N SER A 623 -4.64 -40.03 7.92
CA SER A 623 -4.14 -41.44 7.68
C SER A 623 -5.06 -42.50 6.98
N ALA A 624 -4.61 -43.43 6.12
CA ALA A 624 -3.29 -43.92 5.61
C ALA A 624 -3.50 -44.60 4.21
N ASN A 625 -2.61 -45.37 3.52
CA ASN A 625 -1.30 -45.97 3.82
C ASN A 625 -0.52 -46.44 2.54
N ARG A 626 0.82 -46.31 2.56
CA ARG A 626 1.92 -47.16 2.01
C ARG A 626 2.13 -47.63 0.53
N ASP A 627 3.45 -47.76 0.27
CA ASP A 627 4.23 -48.63 -0.65
C ASP A 627 4.50 -48.23 -2.13
N ILE A 628 5.64 -48.71 -2.67
CA ILE A 628 6.44 -48.12 -3.77
C ILE A 628 6.96 -49.23 -4.72
N PRO A 629 6.97 -49.03 -6.06
CA PRO A 629 8.26 -48.95 -6.78
C PRO A 629 8.30 -47.91 -7.93
N SER A 630 9.51 -47.59 -8.38
CA SER A 630 9.84 -46.84 -9.61
C SER A 630 10.65 -47.74 -10.56
N PRO A 631 11.21 -47.29 -11.72
CA PRO A 631 11.04 -46.02 -12.45
C PRO A 631 10.73 -46.23 -13.96
N GLN A 632 10.55 -45.13 -14.72
CA GLN A 632 11.36 -44.79 -15.92
C GLN A 632 10.84 -43.51 -16.61
N ALA A 633 11.73 -42.85 -17.35
CA ALA A 633 11.43 -41.68 -18.19
C ALA A 633 11.43 -42.06 -19.67
N LEU A 634 10.74 -41.27 -20.51
CA LEU A 634 10.76 -41.41 -21.96
C LEU A 634 10.89 -40.01 -22.58
N TYR A 635 12.06 -39.73 -23.15
CA TYR A 635 12.31 -38.55 -23.97
C TYR A 635 11.79 -38.82 -25.40
N SER A 636 11.20 -37.81 -26.03
CA SER A 636 10.96 -37.77 -27.47
C SER A 636 11.78 -36.63 -28.09
N THR A 637 12.95 -36.96 -28.62
CA THR A 637 13.71 -36.07 -29.51
C THR A 637 13.01 -36.00 -30.86
N ASP A 638 12.83 -34.80 -31.40
CA ASP A 638 12.35 -34.59 -32.77
C ASP A 638 13.23 -33.50 -33.39
N ASP A 639 14.18 -33.91 -34.24
CA ASP A 639 15.18 -33.02 -34.82
C ASP A 639 14.58 -32.18 -35.95
N SER A 640 14.93 -30.89 -35.97
CA SER A 640 14.67 -30.00 -37.10
C SER A 640 15.77 -28.95 -37.22
N GLU A 641 16.22 -28.77 -38.47
CA GLU A 641 17.50 -28.16 -38.83
C GLU A 641 17.56 -26.66 -38.52
N SER A 642 18.72 -26.19 -38.05
CA SER A 642 18.93 -24.79 -37.67
C SER A 642 19.30 -23.90 -38.86
N GLY A 643 18.38 -23.00 -39.23
CA GLY A 643 18.77 -21.74 -39.84
C GLY A 643 19.56 -20.88 -38.84
N VAL A 644 20.42 -19.97 -39.34
CA VAL A 644 21.21 -19.07 -38.48
C VAL A 644 20.38 -17.83 -38.15
N GLU A 645 19.71 -17.85 -37.00
CA GLU A 645 18.93 -16.70 -36.49
C GLU A 645 19.76 -15.78 -35.59
N VAL A 646 19.41 -14.49 -35.59
CA VAL A 646 20.07 -13.44 -34.79
C VAL A 646 19.15 -13.00 -33.66
N ARG A 647 19.61 -13.15 -32.42
CA ARG A 647 18.82 -12.90 -31.21
C ARG A 647 18.88 -11.42 -30.80
N SER A 648 17.87 -10.66 -31.22
CA SER A 648 17.66 -9.24 -30.91
C SER A 648 16.34 -8.91 -30.19
N TYR A 649 15.30 -9.76 -30.31
CA TYR A 649 13.97 -9.47 -29.77
C TYR A 649 13.81 -9.96 -28.33
N PHE A 650 14.02 -9.05 -27.36
CA PHE A 650 13.96 -9.32 -25.91
C PHE A 650 12.87 -8.47 -25.20
N PRO A 651 11.58 -8.72 -25.46
CA PRO A 651 10.48 -8.07 -24.72
C PRO A 651 10.43 -8.53 -23.25
N GLU A 652 9.66 -7.80 -22.43
CA GLU A 652 9.34 -8.18 -21.04
C GLU A 652 7.91 -8.75 -20.92
N THR A 653 7.00 -8.19 -21.73
CA THR A 653 5.64 -8.65 -21.98
C THR A 653 5.56 -9.02 -23.45
N TRP A 654 5.18 -10.26 -23.77
CA TRP A 654 5.15 -10.77 -25.15
C TRP A 654 3.78 -10.57 -25.81
N LEU A 655 2.68 -10.88 -25.10
CA LEU A 655 1.30 -10.74 -25.61
C LEU A 655 0.44 -9.96 -24.61
N TRP A 656 -0.37 -9.04 -25.12
CA TRP A 656 -1.34 -8.24 -24.34
C TRP A 656 -2.60 -8.00 -25.17
N ASP A 657 -3.13 -9.09 -25.73
CA ASP A 657 -4.08 -9.02 -26.84
C ASP A 657 -5.51 -9.12 -26.32
N SER A 658 -6.46 -8.49 -27.02
CA SER A 658 -7.90 -8.64 -26.76
C SER A 658 -8.59 -9.22 -28.00
N PHE A 659 -9.52 -10.15 -27.78
CA PHE A 659 -10.20 -10.90 -28.85
C PHE A 659 -11.51 -11.52 -28.36
N SER A 660 -12.44 -11.74 -29.28
CA SER A 660 -13.65 -12.52 -29.05
C SER A 660 -13.42 -14.02 -29.32
N LEU A 661 -14.08 -14.88 -28.54
CA LEU A 661 -14.20 -16.31 -28.83
C LEU A 661 -15.27 -16.56 -29.89
N ASP A 662 -15.03 -17.53 -30.78
CA ASP A 662 -15.96 -17.92 -31.84
C ASP A 662 -17.27 -18.54 -31.31
N ASP A 663 -18.20 -18.85 -32.23
CA ASP A 663 -19.47 -19.52 -31.91
C ASP A 663 -19.31 -20.91 -31.24
N ASN A 664 -18.14 -21.53 -31.38
CA ASN A 664 -17.79 -22.79 -30.72
C ASN A 664 -17.11 -22.57 -29.34
N GLY A 665 -16.83 -21.33 -28.95
CA GLY A 665 -16.14 -20.99 -27.71
C GLY A 665 -14.62 -21.10 -27.78
N ASN A 666 -13.99 -20.91 -28.94
CA ASN A 666 -12.55 -21.04 -29.13
C ASN A 666 -11.92 -19.82 -29.81
N HIS A 667 -10.63 -19.62 -29.57
CA HIS A 667 -9.76 -18.71 -30.31
C HIS A 667 -8.39 -19.38 -30.52
N VAL A 668 -7.79 -19.17 -31.69
CA VAL A 668 -6.51 -19.76 -32.09
C VAL A 668 -5.64 -18.70 -32.74
N GLN A 669 -4.43 -18.53 -32.20
CA GLN A 669 -3.44 -17.56 -32.65
C GLN A 669 -2.13 -18.28 -32.92
N TYR A 670 -1.43 -17.91 -34.00
CA TYR A 670 -0.06 -18.37 -34.28
C TYR A 670 0.88 -17.21 -34.00
N VAL A 671 1.87 -17.44 -33.14
CA VAL A 671 2.80 -16.41 -32.64
C VAL A 671 4.25 -16.92 -32.74
N GLU A 672 5.18 -15.98 -32.88
CA GLU A 672 6.62 -16.22 -33.00
C GLU A 672 7.26 -16.08 -31.60
N THR A 673 8.12 -17.02 -31.19
CA THR A 673 8.70 -17.01 -29.84
C THR A 673 9.74 -15.91 -29.67
N PRO A 674 9.74 -15.16 -28.55
CA PRO A 674 10.76 -14.16 -28.27
C PRO A 674 12.16 -14.75 -28.18
N HIS A 675 13.19 -13.95 -28.41
CA HIS A 675 14.58 -14.44 -28.45
C HIS A 675 15.22 -14.56 -27.05
N THR A 676 14.47 -14.19 -26.00
CA THR A 676 14.79 -14.44 -24.59
C THR A 676 14.67 -15.93 -24.26
N ILE A 677 15.76 -16.51 -23.73
CA ILE A 677 15.75 -17.87 -23.17
C ILE A 677 15.21 -17.79 -21.75
N THR A 678 13.95 -18.20 -21.58
CA THR A 678 13.15 -18.07 -20.34
C THR A 678 11.90 -18.95 -20.42
N THR A 679 11.19 -19.15 -19.31
CA THR A 679 9.79 -19.57 -19.37
C THR A 679 8.89 -18.35 -19.59
N TRP A 680 7.98 -18.42 -20.55
CA TRP A 680 6.92 -17.46 -20.78
C TRP A 680 5.63 -17.93 -20.09
N THR A 681 5.20 -17.20 -19.05
CA THR A 681 4.02 -17.55 -18.25
C THR A 681 2.81 -16.78 -18.72
N GLY A 682 1.82 -17.49 -19.27
CA GLY A 682 0.57 -16.93 -19.78
C GLY A 682 -0.64 -17.11 -18.85
N ARG A 683 -1.58 -16.17 -18.91
CA ARG A 683 -2.93 -16.30 -18.30
C ARG A 683 -3.94 -15.52 -19.18
N THR A 684 -5.17 -16.03 -19.30
CA THR A 684 -6.25 -15.35 -20.04
C THR A 684 -7.46 -15.11 -19.14
N LEU A 685 -8.03 -13.91 -19.23
CA LEU A 685 -9.30 -13.53 -18.63
C LEU A 685 -10.36 -13.50 -19.73
N CYS A 686 -11.60 -13.94 -19.46
CA CYS A 686 -12.72 -13.78 -20.40
C CYS A 686 -14.02 -13.38 -19.70
N VAL A 687 -14.88 -12.67 -20.42
CA VAL A 687 -16.11 -12.04 -19.92
C VAL A 687 -17.26 -12.36 -20.88
N SER A 688 -18.37 -12.88 -20.34
CA SER A 688 -19.60 -13.18 -21.09
C SER A 688 -20.83 -12.58 -20.42
N ARG A 689 -21.83 -12.17 -21.22
CA ARG A 689 -23.13 -11.68 -20.72
C ARG A 689 -23.96 -12.79 -20.05
N ASP A 690 -23.83 -14.03 -20.54
CA ASP A 690 -24.56 -15.19 -20.01
C ASP A 690 -23.97 -15.67 -18.67
N THR A 691 -22.70 -16.08 -18.72
CA THR A 691 -21.99 -16.83 -17.67
C THR A 691 -21.02 -15.97 -16.86
N GLY A 692 -20.92 -14.68 -17.16
CA GLY A 692 -20.01 -13.77 -16.47
C GLY A 692 -18.53 -13.99 -16.79
N PHE A 693 -17.70 -13.55 -15.84
CA PHE A 693 -16.25 -13.65 -15.84
C PHE A 693 -15.74 -15.07 -15.62
N GLY A 694 -14.58 -15.35 -16.20
CA GLY A 694 -13.77 -16.52 -15.93
C GLY A 694 -12.30 -16.26 -16.26
N MET A 695 -11.42 -17.11 -15.72
CA MET A 695 -9.98 -16.95 -15.81
C MET A 695 -9.31 -18.32 -15.99
N SER A 696 -8.26 -18.38 -16.80
CA SER A 696 -7.49 -19.60 -16.98
C SER A 696 -6.52 -19.88 -15.82
N ALA A 697 -6.20 -21.16 -15.65
CA ALA A 697 -4.93 -21.56 -15.05
C ALA A 697 -3.74 -20.93 -15.81
N LYS A 698 -2.55 -20.90 -15.17
CA LYS A 698 -1.32 -20.45 -15.82
C LYS A 698 -0.93 -21.45 -16.93
N ALA A 699 -0.45 -20.93 -18.05
CA ALA A 699 -0.01 -21.70 -19.21
C ALA A 699 1.43 -21.30 -19.57
N ASP A 700 2.38 -22.13 -19.14
CA ASP A 700 3.81 -21.91 -19.34
C ASP A 700 4.29 -22.46 -20.69
N LEU A 701 5.20 -21.74 -21.34
CA LEU A 701 5.97 -22.17 -22.52
C LEU A 701 7.45 -21.93 -22.25
N GLU A 702 8.28 -22.96 -22.33
CA GLU A 702 9.73 -22.82 -22.19
C GLU A 702 10.38 -22.48 -23.54
N VAL A 703 11.09 -21.36 -23.60
CA VAL A 703 11.93 -21.00 -24.76
C VAL A 703 13.39 -21.27 -24.39
N PHE A 704 14.01 -22.26 -25.04
CA PHE A 704 15.31 -22.80 -24.63
C PHE A 704 16.16 -23.30 -25.80
N GLN A 705 17.48 -23.35 -25.58
CA GLN A 705 18.49 -23.80 -26.53
C GLN A 705 19.67 -24.42 -25.77
N LEU A 706 20.28 -25.50 -26.29
CA LEU A 706 21.34 -26.24 -25.59
C LEU A 706 22.68 -25.48 -25.47
N PHE A 707 23.00 -24.66 -26.46
CA PHE A 707 24.13 -23.71 -26.43
C PHE A 707 23.59 -22.32 -26.69
N PHE A 708 24.01 -21.35 -25.87
CA PHE A 708 23.68 -19.94 -26.06
C PHE A 708 24.66 -19.01 -25.32
N VAL A 709 24.67 -17.75 -25.75
CA VAL A 709 25.44 -16.64 -25.21
C VAL A 709 24.50 -15.69 -24.46
N GLU A 710 24.98 -15.08 -23.37
CA GLU A 710 24.25 -14.00 -22.70
C GLU A 710 25.17 -12.87 -22.21
N LEU A 711 24.92 -11.66 -22.71
CA LEU A 711 25.60 -10.43 -22.29
C LEU A 711 25.03 -9.97 -20.93
N ASN A 712 25.90 -9.68 -19.97
CA ASN A 712 25.58 -8.97 -18.74
C ASN A 712 25.84 -7.47 -18.94
N LEU A 713 24.76 -6.69 -19.04
CA LEU A 713 24.78 -5.24 -19.21
C LEU A 713 24.11 -4.56 -18.00
N PRO A 714 24.65 -3.42 -17.51
CA PRO A 714 23.93 -2.56 -16.57
C PRO A 714 22.76 -1.85 -17.29
N TYR A 715 21.91 -1.16 -16.53
CA TYR A 715 20.87 -0.32 -17.12
C TYR A 715 21.46 0.81 -17.99
N SER A 716 22.49 1.49 -17.49
CA SER A 716 23.19 2.56 -18.20
C SER A 716 24.68 2.65 -17.85
N VAL A 717 25.47 3.37 -18.67
CA VAL A 717 26.90 3.67 -18.50
C VAL A 717 27.16 5.12 -18.96
N LYS A 718 28.15 5.83 -18.38
CA LYS A 718 28.50 7.17 -18.91
C LYS A 718 29.43 7.07 -20.12
N ARG A 719 29.27 7.99 -21.06
CA ARG A 719 30.19 8.15 -22.20
C ARG A 719 31.65 8.25 -21.73
N GLY A 720 32.54 7.50 -22.37
CA GLY A 720 33.96 7.43 -21.98
C GLY A 720 34.28 6.61 -20.72
N GLU A 721 33.30 6.05 -19.99
CA GLU A 721 33.59 5.07 -18.93
C GLU A 721 33.88 3.68 -19.55
N ILE A 722 34.94 3.02 -19.07
CA ILE A 722 35.35 1.69 -19.56
C ILE A 722 34.47 0.61 -18.92
N LEU A 723 33.41 0.20 -19.61
CA LEU A 723 32.56 -0.91 -19.21
C LEU A 723 33.33 -2.24 -19.33
N THR A 724 33.40 -2.98 -18.21
CA THR A 724 33.89 -4.36 -18.19
C THR A 724 32.72 -5.31 -18.49
N LEU A 725 32.42 -5.47 -19.79
CA LEU A 725 31.36 -6.34 -20.30
C LEU A 725 31.69 -7.81 -20.00
N LYS A 726 30.87 -8.46 -19.18
CA LYS A 726 30.93 -9.90 -18.95
C LYS A 726 29.94 -10.61 -19.86
N VAL A 727 30.40 -11.62 -20.59
CA VAL A 727 29.54 -12.45 -21.45
C VAL A 727 29.67 -13.89 -20.98
N SER A 728 28.54 -14.52 -20.64
CA SER A 728 28.51 -15.93 -20.25
C SER A 728 28.05 -16.76 -21.43
N ALA A 729 28.82 -17.79 -21.79
CA ALA A 729 28.40 -18.82 -22.74
C ALA A 729 28.01 -20.08 -21.96
N PHE A 730 26.81 -20.59 -22.22
CA PHE A 730 26.22 -21.74 -21.56
C PHE A 730 26.29 -22.97 -22.46
N ASN A 731 26.62 -24.12 -21.85
CA ASN A 731 26.63 -25.43 -22.48
C ASN A 731 25.75 -26.39 -21.65
N TYR A 732 24.51 -26.58 -22.09
CA TYR A 732 23.56 -27.56 -21.56
C TYR A 732 23.53 -28.86 -22.37
N ALA A 733 24.51 -29.12 -23.24
CA ALA A 733 24.74 -30.46 -23.77
C ALA A 733 25.31 -31.40 -22.68
N GLN A 734 25.34 -32.70 -22.97
CA GLN A 734 25.94 -33.71 -22.07
C GLN A 734 27.47 -33.81 -22.22
N PHE A 735 28.04 -33.17 -23.25
CA PHE A 735 29.45 -33.21 -23.61
C PHE A 735 30.07 -31.81 -23.60
N SER A 736 31.39 -31.73 -23.50
CA SER A 736 32.13 -30.48 -23.57
C SER A 736 32.10 -29.85 -24.97
N LEU A 737 32.18 -28.53 -25.04
CA LEU A 737 32.22 -27.77 -26.30
C LEU A 737 33.39 -26.76 -26.30
N PRO A 738 34.16 -26.63 -27.40
CA PRO A 738 35.20 -25.62 -27.55
C PRO A 738 34.56 -24.30 -28.01
N ILE A 739 34.23 -23.42 -27.07
CA ILE A 739 33.49 -22.18 -27.36
C ILE A 739 34.45 -21.00 -27.54
N ALA A 740 34.30 -20.29 -28.65
CA ALA A 740 34.91 -18.99 -28.93
C ALA A 740 33.83 -17.89 -28.96
N LEU A 741 34.16 -16.70 -28.44
CA LEU A 741 33.29 -15.52 -28.49
C LEU A 741 34.04 -14.35 -29.16
N LYS A 742 33.36 -13.66 -30.08
CA LYS A 742 33.85 -12.45 -30.75
C LYS A 742 32.82 -11.33 -30.63
N ILE A 743 33.23 -10.20 -30.08
CA ILE A 743 32.45 -8.95 -30.15
C ILE A 743 32.65 -8.33 -31.54
N ARG A 744 31.59 -7.76 -32.12
CA ARG A 744 31.71 -7.01 -33.39
C ARG A 744 32.21 -5.59 -33.10
N GLU A 745 33.05 -5.08 -33.99
CA GLU A 745 33.45 -3.66 -33.97
C GLU A 745 32.30 -2.79 -34.50
N SER A 746 32.21 -1.56 -33.98
CA SER A 746 31.18 -0.58 -34.34
C SER A 746 31.76 0.82 -34.17
N ASP A 747 31.28 1.80 -34.95
CA ASP A 747 31.65 3.20 -34.76
C ASP A 747 31.12 3.77 -33.43
N GLU A 748 30.08 3.16 -32.84
CA GLU A 748 29.44 3.56 -31.58
C GLU A 748 30.31 3.36 -30.32
N TYR A 749 31.26 2.42 -30.34
CA TYR A 749 32.10 2.06 -29.18
C TYR A 749 33.52 1.62 -29.58
N ASN A 750 34.51 1.82 -28.70
CA ASN A 750 35.81 1.16 -28.82
C ASN A 750 35.80 -0.20 -28.09
N VAL A 751 36.49 -1.20 -28.62
CA VAL A 751 36.83 -2.43 -27.89
C VAL A 751 38.29 -2.33 -27.44
N LEU A 752 38.51 -2.09 -26.15
CA LEU A 752 39.84 -1.82 -25.58
C LEU A 752 40.62 -3.09 -25.21
N SER A 753 39.92 -4.20 -24.95
CA SER A 753 40.54 -5.52 -24.79
C SER A 753 39.52 -6.64 -24.99
N GLY A 754 39.93 -7.69 -25.71
CA GLY A 754 39.14 -8.92 -25.87
C GLY A 754 38.58 -9.18 -27.26
N ASN A 755 38.98 -8.46 -28.31
CA ASN A 755 38.54 -8.72 -29.69
C ASN A 755 38.69 -10.20 -30.12
N GLU A 756 39.75 -10.84 -29.65
CA GLU A 756 39.99 -12.28 -29.79
C GLU A 756 40.36 -12.83 -28.41
N VAL A 757 39.35 -13.33 -27.67
CA VAL A 757 39.60 -14.09 -26.43
C VAL A 757 39.86 -15.54 -26.82
N PRO A 758 40.94 -16.19 -26.34
CA PRO A 758 41.22 -17.58 -26.68
C PRO A 758 40.04 -18.48 -26.28
N SER A 759 39.68 -19.36 -27.22
CA SER A 759 38.64 -20.38 -27.11
C SER A 759 38.79 -21.20 -25.83
N ARG A 760 37.66 -21.67 -25.28
CA ARG A 760 37.66 -22.44 -24.04
C ARG A 760 36.82 -23.69 -24.17
N CYS A 761 37.38 -24.81 -23.72
CA CYS A 761 36.58 -26.00 -23.45
C CYS A 761 35.61 -25.70 -22.30
N VAL A 762 34.31 -25.81 -22.55
CA VAL A 762 33.25 -25.64 -21.55
C VAL A 762 32.54 -26.97 -21.38
N SER A 763 32.65 -27.56 -20.19
CA SER A 763 32.03 -28.84 -19.85
C SER A 763 30.51 -28.83 -20.08
N GLY A 764 29.94 -30.00 -20.36
CA GLY A 764 28.49 -30.17 -20.37
C GLY A 764 27.86 -29.84 -19.01
N GLN A 765 26.60 -29.36 -19.04
CA GLN A 765 25.87 -28.81 -17.89
C GLN A 765 26.62 -27.67 -17.16
N SER A 766 27.37 -26.84 -17.89
CA SER A 766 28.20 -25.78 -17.32
C SER A 766 28.22 -24.51 -18.18
N LYS A 767 28.99 -23.51 -17.75
CA LYS A 767 29.16 -22.23 -18.45
C LYS A 767 30.56 -21.67 -18.26
N SER A 768 31.02 -20.86 -19.21
CA SER A 768 32.24 -20.04 -19.04
C SER A 768 31.93 -18.56 -19.23
N THR A 769 32.61 -17.71 -18.48
CA THR A 769 32.45 -16.24 -18.58
C THR A 769 33.70 -15.61 -19.18
N PHE A 770 33.49 -14.90 -20.28
CA PHE A 770 34.46 -14.13 -21.02
C PHE A 770 34.32 -12.65 -20.64
N ILE A 771 35.41 -11.90 -20.73
CA ILE A 771 35.46 -10.50 -20.28
C ILE A 771 36.01 -9.65 -21.41
N PHE A 772 35.21 -8.69 -21.86
CA PHE A 772 35.57 -7.66 -22.83
C PHE A 772 35.63 -6.31 -22.11
N LYS A 773 36.44 -5.38 -22.60
CA LYS A 773 36.39 -3.98 -22.16
C LYS A 773 35.95 -3.12 -23.32
N ILE A 774 34.87 -2.37 -23.15
CA ILE A 774 34.34 -1.46 -24.15
C ILE A 774 34.21 -0.05 -23.59
N GLU A 775 34.30 0.94 -24.47
CA GLU A 775 34.21 2.37 -24.15
C GLU A 775 33.18 2.99 -25.11
N PRO A 776 31.99 3.40 -24.63
CA PRO A 776 30.96 3.99 -25.49
C PRO A 776 31.32 5.44 -25.89
N LYS A 777 31.15 5.76 -27.18
CA LYS A 777 31.44 7.09 -27.75
C LYS A 777 30.19 7.97 -27.90
N ILE A 778 29.06 7.36 -28.24
CA ILE A 778 27.82 8.08 -28.63
C ILE A 778 26.82 8.00 -27.47
N LEU A 779 26.02 9.06 -27.27
CA LEU A 779 24.96 9.13 -26.27
C LEU A 779 23.66 8.46 -26.78
N GLY A 780 22.83 7.97 -25.87
CA GLY A 780 21.58 7.28 -26.22
C GLY A 780 21.74 5.75 -26.27
N SER A 781 21.01 5.09 -27.16
CA SER A 781 20.98 3.61 -27.21
C SER A 781 22.03 3.05 -28.19
N VAL A 782 23.00 2.30 -27.66
CA VAL A 782 24.14 1.71 -28.39
C VAL A 782 23.97 0.20 -28.50
N ASN A 783 24.10 -0.37 -29.71
CA ASN A 783 23.78 -1.78 -29.97
C ASN A 783 25.01 -2.70 -29.91
N ILE A 784 25.18 -3.38 -28.77
CA ILE A 784 26.31 -4.28 -28.56
C ILE A 784 26.00 -5.65 -29.17
N THR A 785 26.82 -6.08 -30.13
CA THR A 785 26.68 -7.38 -30.81
C THR A 785 27.82 -8.33 -30.46
N VAL A 786 27.49 -9.54 -30.01
CA VAL A 786 28.46 -10.62 -29.75
C VAL A 786 28.05 -11.88 -30.52
N ASP A 787 29.01 -12.44 -31.25
CA ASP A 787 28.96 -13.77 -31.87
C ASP A 787 29.58 -14.81 -30.94
N GLY A 788 28.87 -15.90 -30.68
CA GLY A 788 29.44 -17.14 -30.13
C GLY A 788 29.38 -18.27 -31.15
N PHE A 789 30.49 -18.97 -31.30
CA PHE A 789 30.65 -20.08 -32.24
C PHE A 789 31.58 -21.14 -31.65
N LEU A 790 31.61 -22.31 -32.27
CA LEU A 790 32.48 -23.41 -31.89
C LEU A 790 33.80 -23.34 -32.67
N ASP A 791 34.91 -23.59 -31.97
CA ASP A 791 36.25 -23.56 -32.54
C ASP A 791 36.67 -24.95 -33.03
N GLU A 792 36.56 -25.16 -34.34
CA GLU A 792 36.95 -26.40 -35.02
C GLU A 792 38.47 -26.66 -35.02
N LEU A 793 39.29 -25.69 -34.59
CA LEU A 793 40.76 -25.77 -34.56
C LEU A 793 41.32 -25.90 -33.12
N PHE A 794 40.48 -26.22 -32.15
CA PHE A 794 40.87 -26.27 -30.74
C PHE A 794 41.77 -27.48 -30.40
N ASP A 795 43.03 -27.21 -30.06
CA ASP A 795 44.12 -28.19 -29.87
C ASP A 795 44.06 -28.98 -28.54
N ALA A 796 42.87 -29.47 -28.16
CA ALA A 796 42.66 -30.32 -27.00
C ALA A 796 41.38 -31.18 -27.10
N ASP A 797 41.40 -32.35 -26.45
CA ASP A 797 40.30 -33.32 -26.38
C ASP A 797 39.07 -32.71 -25.67
N CYS A 798 38.15 -32.15 -26.47
CA CYS A 798 37.04 -31.32 -25.99
C CYS A 798 35.74 -31.55 -26.79
N GLY A 799 35.10 -32.69 -26.57
CA GLY A 799 33.78 -33.00 -27.14
C GLY A 799 33.76 -34.31 -27.94
N PRO A 800 32.66 -34.58 -28.67
CA PRO A 800 32.57 -35.73 -29.56
C PRO A 800 33.38 -35.52 -30.84
N GLU A 801 33.79 -36.62 -31.49
CA GLU A 801 34.55 -36.62 -32.77
C GLU A 801 33.83 -35.86 -33.93
N THR A 802 32.53 -35.63 -33.80
CA THR A 802 31.73 -34.80 -34.72
C THR A 802 30.99 -33.73 -33.92
N ILE A 803 31.47 -32.49 -34.00
CA ILE A 803 30.88 -31.33 -33.32
C ILE A 803 29.73 -30.78 -34.18
N PRO A 804 28.50 -30.61 -33.65
CA PRO A 804 27.41 -30.00 -34.39
C PRO A 804 27.69 -28.51 -34.62
N SER A 805 27.72 -28.06 -35.87
CA SER A 805 28.02 -26.66 -36.21
C SER A 805 26.94 -25.73 -35.64
N THR A 806 27.26 -25.08 -34.51
CA THR A 806 26.32 -24.29 -33.73
C THR A 806 26.86 -22.88 -33.53
N ARG A 807 26.04 -21.88 -33.84
CA ARG A 807 26.36 -20.46 -33.69
C ARG A 807 25.17 -19.72 -33.07
N ASP A 808 25.47 -18.76 -32.22
CA ASP A 808 24.50 -17.84 -31.62
C ASP A 808 25.03 -16.41 -31.73
N THR A 809 24.20 -15.49 -32.24
CA THR A 809 24.54 -14.07 -32.34
C THR A 809 23.53 -13.28 -31.52
N VAL A 810 24.01 -12.56 -30.51
CA VAL A 810 23.15 -11.76 -29.62
C VAL A 810 23.41 -10.28 -29.81
N VAL A 811 22.34 -9.50 -29.98
CA VAL A 811 22.35 -8.03 -30.01
C VAL A 811 21.55 -7.52 -28.83
N LYS A 812 22.16 -6.72 -27.94
CA LYS A 812 21.42 -6.02 -26.86
C LYS A 812 21.78 -4.53 -26.84
N PRO A 813 20.79 -3.63 -26.70
CA PRO A 813 21.04 -2.21 -26.51
C PRO A 813 21.59 -1.93 -25.10
N LEU A 814 22.48 -0.94 -25.00
CA LEU A 814 22.97 -0.32 -23.77
C LEU A 814 22.64 1.17 -23.79
N LEU A 815 22.15 1.73 -22.69
CA LEU A 815 21.91 3.18 -22.57
C LEU A 815 23.19 3.92 -22.15
N VAL A 816 23.62 4.88 -22.96
CA VAL A 816 24.79 5.73 -22.70
C VAL A 816 24.32 7.13 -22.31
N ILE A 817 24.70 7.55 -21.09
CA ILE A 817 24.34 8.85 -20.51
C ILE A 817 25.55 9.82 -20.52
N PRO A 818 25.33 11.15 -20.52
CA PRO A 818 26.42 12.12 -20.52
C PRO A 818 27.21 12.14 -19.21
N GLU A 819 28.49 12.48 -19.30
CA GLU A 819 29.40 12.64 -18.18
C GLU A 819 29.16 13.96 -17.40
N GLY A 820 29.21 13.94 -16.07
CA GLY A 820 29.05 15.13 -15.23
C GLY A 820 27.85 15.09 -14.28
N LEU A 821 27.28 16.27 -13.98
CA LEU A 821 26.06 16.45 -13.18
C LEU A 821 25.10 17.37 -13.97
N PRO A 822 23.83 16.99 -14.18
CA PRO A 822 22.89 17.82 -14.93
C PRO A 822 22.56 19.12 -14.16
N VAL A 823 22.32 20.19 -14.91
CA VAL A 823 21.87 21.49 -14.44
C VAL A 823 20.60 21.86 -15.17
N GLU A 824 19.64 22.46 -14.47
CA GLU A 824 18.36 22.86 -15.02
C GLU A 824 18.14 24.38 -14.88
N LYS A 825 17.64 25.00 -15.95
CA LYS A 825 17.21 26.40 -16.00
C LYS A 825 15.72 26.42 -16.30
N THR A 826 14.95 27.05 -15.42
CA THR A 826 13.53 27.32 -15.64
C THR A 826 13.34 28.66 -16.36
N PHE A 827 12.50 28.66 -17.38
CA PHE A 827 11.83 29.85 -17.93
C PHE A 827 10.34 29.71 -17.59
N ALA A 828 9.68 30.78 -17.19
CA ALA A 828 8.26 30.73 -16.82
C ALA A 828 7.55 32.03 -17.21
N GLY A 829 6.25 31.95 -17.46
CA GLY A 829 5.40 33.08 -17.84
C GLY A 829 3.95 32.85 -17.45
N MET A 830 3.28 33.92 -17.05
CA MET A 830 1.85 33.94 -16.79
C MET A 830 1.18 34.70 -17.94
N LEU A 831 0.28 34.02 -18.66
CA LEU A 831 -0.30 34.48 -19.92
C LEU A 831 -1.77 34.86 -19.70
N CYS A 832 -2.09 36.15 -19.80
CA CYS A 832 -3.43 36.70 -19.56
C CYS A 832 -3.88 37.65 -20.70
N PRO A 833 -4.11 37.15 -21.93
CA PRO A 833 -4.24 37.96 -23.17
C PRO A 833 -5.40 38.98 -23.20
N LYS A 834 -6.42 38.81 -22.34
CA LYS A 834 -7.51 39.81 -22.18
C LYS A 834 -7.21 40.92 -21.18
N THR A 835 -6.11 40.83 -20.45
CA THR A 835 -5.72 41.78 -19.39
C THR A 835 -4.48 42.60 -19.78
N PHE A 836 -3.55 41.99 -20.52
CA PHE A 836 -2.35 42.65 -21.06
C PHE A 836 -2.18 42.24 -22.53
N GLU A 837 -2.02 43.22 -23.42
CA GLU A 837 -1.78 42.93 -24.85
C GLU A 837 -0.39 42.30 -25.07
N ASP A 838 0.56 42.58 -24.17
CA ASP A 838 1.90 41.96 -24.11
C ASP A 838 1.84 40.43 -23.86
N ASP A 839 0.79 39.92 -23.19
CA ASP A 839 0.64 38.50 -22.86
C ASP A 839 0.08 37.66 -24.03
N ASN A 840 -0.21 38.27 -25.19
CA ASN A 840 -0.66 37.55 -26.38
C ASN A 840 0.43 36.68 -27.02
N VAL A 841 1.71 37.07 -26.88
CA VAL A 841 2.87 36.35 -27.46
C VAL A 841 4.05 36.42 -26.49
N THR A 842 4.57 35.28 -26.05
CA THR A 842 5.85 35.21 -25.30
C THR A 842 6.89 34.40 -26.04
N ILE A 843 8.09 34.96 -26.16
CA ILE A 843 9.22 34.36 -26.88
C ILE A 843 10.34 34.00 -25.90
N TRP A 844 10.85 32.76 -25.96
CA TRP A 844 11.96 32.29 -25.13
C TRP A 844 13.09 31.70 -25.97
N ASN A 845 14.32 32.18 -25.77
CA ASN A 845 15.52 31.63 -26.39
C ASN A 845 16.16 30.57 -25.47
N LEU A 846 16.19 29.31 -25.90
CA LEU A 846 16.84 28.21 -25.16
C LEU A 846 18.34 28.12 -25.47
N GLU A 847 19.07 29.20 -25.16
CA GLU A 847 20.53 29.25 -25.33
C GLU A 847 21.27 28.29 -24.38
N LEU A 848 22.19 27.51 -24.94
CA LEU A 848 23.07 26.60 -24.21
C LEU A 848 24.43 27.28 -23.90
N PRO A 849 25.00 27.12 -22.69
CA PRO A 849 26.35 27.59 -22.38
C PRO A 849 27.44 26.90 -23.22
N GLU A 850 28.54 27.61 -23.50
CA GLU A 850 29.72 27.08 -24.23
C GLU A 850 30.34 25.81 -23.61
N ASN A 851 30.13 25.60 -22.30
CA ASN A 851 30.61 24.41 -21.59
C ASN A 851 29.56 23.28 -21.52
N SER A 852 28.44 23.36 -22.23
CA SER A 852 27.47 22.27 -22.31
C SER A 852 28.03 21.08 -23.09
N ILE A 853 27.62 19.87 -22.72
CA ILE A 853 27.97 18.65 -23.45
C ILE A 853 26.99 18.49 -24.63
N GLU A 854 27.55 18.37 -25.83
CA GLU A 854 26.81 18.05 -27.05
C GLU A 854 25.98 16.76 -26.87
N GLY A 855 24.68 16.84 -27.19
CA GLY A 855 23.71 15.76 -26.96
C GLY A 855 23.24 15.58 -25.50
N SER A 856 23.70 16.38 -24.53
CA SER A 856 23.14 16.38 -23.16
C SER A 856 21.95 17.33 -22.96
N ALA A 857 21.71 18.21 -23.93
CA ALA A 857 20.66 19.22 -23.88
C ALA A 857 19.27 18.60 -24.11
N ARG A 858 18.30 19.02 -23.30
CA ARG A 858 16.93 18.50 -23.29
C ARG A 858 15.98 19.57 -22.76
N ALA A 859 14.78 19.68 -23.32
CA ALA A 859 13.81 20.66 -22.83
C ALA A 859 12.37 20.15 -22.85
N TRP A 860 11.59 20.64 -21.88
CA TRP A 860 10.16 20.33 -21.75
C TRP A 860 9.36 21.60 -21.51
N ILE A 861 8.17 21.68 -22.11
CA ILE A 861 7.20 22.77 -21.89
C ILE A 861 6.05 22.22 -21.05
N ASN A 862 5.85 22.81 -19.89
CA ASN A 862 4.78 22.55 -18.93
C ASN A 862 3.71 23.64 -19.08
N VAL A 863 2.44 23.26 -19.17
CA VAL A 863 1.30 24.18 -19.37
C VAL A 863 0.14 23.82 -18.45
N VAL A 864 -0.39 24.79 -17.70
CA VAL A 864 -1.52 24.62 -16.78
C VAL A 864 -2.38 25.88 -16.70
N GLY A 865 -3.68 25.70 -16.43
CA GLY A 865 -4.69 26.76 -16.43
C GLY A 865 -4.89 27.50 -15.10
N ASP A 866 -4.07 27.22 -14.09
CA ASP A 866 -4.24 27.74 -12.74
C ASP A 866 -2.96 28.40 -12.21
N ILE A 867 -3.12 29.48 -11.43
CA ILE A 867 -2.02 30.25 -10.85
C ILE A 867 -1.23 29.42 -9.82
N MET A 868 -1.89 28.57 -9.03
CA MET A 868 -1.23 27.63 -8.13
C MET A 868 -0.94 26.28 -8.80
N GLY A 869 -1.47 26.04 -10.00
CA GLY A 869 -1.31 24.82 -10.81
C GLY A 869 0.08 24.15 -10.74
N PRO A 870 1.21 24.83 -11.04
CA PRO A 870 2.55 24.22 -10.98
C PRO A 870 2.95 23.76 -9.57
N SER A 871 2.43 24.43 -8.54
CA SER A 871 2.64 24.11 -7.12
C SER A 871 1.66 23.03 -6.62
N ILE A 872 0.52 22.86 -7.30
CA ILE A 872 -0.46 21.76 -7.14
C ILE A 872 0.01 20.49 -7.91
N ASP A 873 0.90 20.63 -8.88
CA ASP A 873 1.66 19.52 -9.49
C ASP A 873 2.87 19.12 -8.64
N GLY A 874 3.66 20.09 -8.20
CA GLY A 874 4.77 19.91 -7.25
C GLY A 874 4.34 19.45 -5.84
N LEU A 875 3.10 19.03 -5.66
CA LEU A 875 2.41 19.04 -4.38
C LEU A 875 2.93 18.02 -3.37
N SER A 876 3.40 16.85 -3.80
CA SER A 876 4.09 15.92 -2.88
C SER A 876 5.43 16.42 -2.37
N SER A 877 6.02 17.46 -2.97
CA SER A 877 7.23 18.08 -2.41
C SER A 877 6.89 18.95 -1.20
N LEU A 878 5.69 19.54 -1.20
CA LEU A 878 5.18 20.48 -0.18
C LEU A 878 4.30 19.77 0.88
N VAL A 879 3.43 18.85 0.44
CA VAL A 879 2.49 18.06 1.26
C VAL A 879 3.11 16.70 1.58
N ARG A 880 4.13 16.74 2.43
CA ARG A 880 4.76 15.56 3.03
C ARG A 880 4.25 15.34 4.45
N LEU A 881 4.48 14.17 5.01
CA LEU A 881 4.27 13.95 6.43
C LEU A 881 5.27 14.81 7.23
N PRO A 882 4.82 15.71 8.13
CA PRO A 882 5.73 16.52 8.94
C PRO A 882 6.64 15.64 9.81
N THR A 883 7.94 15.85 9.65
CA THR A 883 9.01 14.96 10.12
C THR A 883 10.27 15.76 10.49
N GLY A 884 11.24 15.10 11.15
CA GLY A 884 12.45 15.76 11.66
C GLY A 884 12.27 16.32 13.08
N CYS A 885 13.09 17.31 13.43
CA CYS A 885 13.00 18.13 14.65
C CYS A 885 11.95 19.26 14.49
N GLY A 886 11.69 20.09 15.52
CA GLY A 886 10.60 21.08 15.48
C GLY A 886 10.70 22.07 14.29
N GLU A 887 11.90 22.57 14.01
CA GLU A 887 12.14 23.43 12.85
C GLU A 887 11.79 22.70 11.53
N GLN A 888 12.21 21.45 11.36
CA GLN A 888 11.95 20.64 10.16
C GLN A 888 10.49 20.20 10.03
N ASN A 889 9.83 19.98 11.17
CA ASN A 889 8.41 19.68 11.24
C ASN A 889 7.59 20.89 10.75
N MET A 890 7.96 22.10 11.19
CA MET A 890 7.32 23.34 10.75
C MET A 890 7.62 23.71 9.28
N ILE A 891 8.81 23.39 8.75
CA ILE A 891 9.13 23.50 7.31
C ILE A 891 8.08 22.79 6.44
N ILE A 892 7.61 21.61 6.87
CA ILE A 892 6.65 20.78 6.13
C ILE A 892 5.20 21.11 6.49
N PHE A 893 4.92 21.46 7.74
CA PHE A 893 3.57 21.78 8.22
C PHE A 893 2.98 23.02 7.53
N THR A 894 3.75 24.12 7.46
CA THR A 894 3.21 25.43 7.06
C THR A 894 2.75 25.52 5.59
N PRO A 895 3.45 24.95 4.59
CA PRO A 895 2.95 24.88 3.20
C PRO A 895 1.57 24.22 3.06
N ILE A 896 1.29 23.17 3.85
CA ILE A 896 0.02 22.43 3.82
C ILE A 896 -1.14 23.32 4.26
N VAL A 897 -0.91 24.22 5.23
CA VAL A 897 -1.93 25.16 5.72
C VAL A 897 -2.35 26.14 4.61
N TYR A 898 -1.40 26.84 3.99
CA TYR A 898 -1.71 27.83 2.96
C TYR A 898 -2.27 27.20 1.68
N LEU A 899 -1.87 25.96 1.35
CA LEU A 899 -2.51 25.15 0.32
C LEU A 899 -3.99 24.88 0.63
N LEU A 900 -4.33 24.43 1.85
CA LEU A 900 -5.71 24.09 2.19
C LEU A 900 -6.60 25.34 2.17
N GLN A 901 -6.10 26.49 2.62
CA GLN A 901 -6.76 27.79 2.47
C GLN A 901 -7.02 28.14 1.00
N TYR A 902 -6.07 27.87 0.10
CA TYR A 902 -6.25 28.04 -1.33
C TYR A 902 -7.30 27.08 -1.93
N LEU A 903 -7.21 25.77 -1.65
CA LEU A 903 -8.08 24.75 -2.24
C LEU A 903 -9.54 24.85 -1.77
N ASP A 904 -9.77 25.22 -0.52
CA ASP A 904 -11.10 25.45 0.04
C ASP A 904 -11.75 26.71 -0.54
N SER A 905 -11.05 27.85 -0.50
CA SER A 905 -11.56 29.13 -1.00
C SER A 905 -11.85 29.14 -2.51
N THR A 906 -11.02 28.47 -3.31
CA THR A 906 -11.26 28.28 -4.75
C THR A 906 -12.27 27.17 -5.07
N LYS A 907 -12.67 26.36 -4.08
CA LYS A 907 -13.54 25.18 -4.21
C LYS A 907 -12.99 24.12 -5.17
N GLN A 908 -11.66 24.06 -5.31
CA GLN A 908 -10.95 23.12 -6.17
C GLN A 908 -10.43 21.86 -5.42
N ALA A 909 -10.73 21.73 -4.12
CA ALA A 909 -10.28 20.62 -3.28
C ALA A 909 -10.73 19.23 -3.79
N ASP A 910 -9.77 18.40 -4.20
CA ASP A 910 -9.98 16.94 -4.32
C ASP A 910 -10.18 16.35 -2.90
N PRO A 911 -11.31 15.67 -2.60
CA PRO A 911 -11.64 15.29 -1.23
C PRO A 911 -10.65 14.32 -0.58
N GLU A 912 -10.00 13.45 -1.35
CA GLU A 912 -9.02 12.49 -0.83
C GLU A 912 -7.72 13.20 -0.43
N LEU A 913 -7.20 14.05 -1.32
CA LEU A 913 -6.06 14.92 -1.06
C LEU A 913 -6.31 15.83 0.17
N PHE A 914 -7.50 16.41 0.27
CA PHE A 914 -7.89 17.29 1.38
C PHE A 914 -7.90 16.52 2.72
N GLN A 915 -8.47 15.31 2.75
CA GLN A 915 -8.42 14.44 3.93
C GLN A 915 -6.99 14.00 4.30
N LYS A 916 -6.17 13.66 3.30
CA LYS A 916 -4.75 13.27 3.48
C LYS A 916 -3.93 14.42 4.08
N ALA A 917 -4.10 15.63 3.57
CA ALA A 917 -3.47 16.85 4.07
C ALA A 917 -3.94 17.19 5.51
N ILE A 918 -5.23 17.06 5.81
CA ILE A 918 -5.77 17.18 7.19
C ILE A 918 -5.15 16.12 8.12
N GLY A 919 -4.93 14.89 7.64
CA GLY A 919 -4.21 13.84 8.37
C GLY A 919 -2.78 14.26 8.71
N TYR A 920 -2.04 14.77 7.72
CA TYR A 920 -0.68 15.26 7.90
C TYR A 920 -0.60 16.48 8.85
N LEU A 921 -1.55 17.42 8.78
CA LEU A 921 -1.65 18.51 9.76
C LEU A 921 -1.90 17.99 11.18
N LYS A 922 -2.80 17.01 11.38
CA LYS A 922 -3.06 16.40 12.70
C LYS A 922 -1.79 15.76 13.27
N THR A 923 -1.06 14.98 12.48
CA THR A 923 0.21 14.37 12.93
C THR A 923 1.30 15.41 13.17
N GLY A 924 1.43 16.42 12.31
CA GLY A 924 2.42 17.49 12.46
C GLY A 924 2.17 18.38 13.67
N TYR A 925 0.92 18.70 13.98
CA TYR A 925 0.52 19.41 15.20
C TYR A 925 0.86 18.59 16.46
N GLN A 926 0.47 17.32 16.50
CA GLN A 926 0.81 16.41 17.61
C GLN A 926 2.33 16.25 17.79
N ARG A 927 3.08 16.21 16.69
CA ARG A 927 4.55 16.13 16.70
C ARG A 927 5.17 17.43 17.22
N GLU A 928 4.70 18.60 16.79
CA GLU A 928 5.25 19.88 17.21
C GLU A 928 5.09 20.11 18.72
N LEU A 929 3.96 19.67 19.29
CA LEU A 929 3.73 19.75 20.74
C LEU A 929 4.79 18.98 21.57
N THR A 930 5.55 18.06 20.98
CA THR A 930 6.68 17.40 21.66
C THR A 930 7.91 18.30 21.82
N TYR A 931 8.03 19.35 20.99
CA TYR A 931 9.11 20.34 21.01
C TYR A 931 8.79 21.57 21.87
N ARG A 932 7.76 21.48 22.72
CA ARG A 932 7.28 22.55 23.60
C ARG A 932 7.87 22.48 25.02
N HIS A 933 8.26 23.63 25.53
CA HIS A 933 8.74 23.87 26.89
C HIS A 933 7.60 24.09 27.89
N GLU A 934 7.88 23.94 29.18
CA GLU A 934 6.88 24.09 30.24
C GLU A 934 6.42 25.54 30.45
N ASP A 935 7.18 26.51 29.95
CA ASP A 935 6.78 27.92 29.90
C ASP A 935 5.85 28.26 28.72
N GLY A 936 5.71 27.35 27.75
CA GLY A 936 4.90 27.50 26.54
C GLY A 936 5.69 27.84 25.26
N SER A 937 7.00 28.00 25.34
CA SER A 937 7.85 28.27 24.18
C SER A 937 8.21 27.00 23.37
N PHE A 938 8.70 27.17 22.15
CA PHE A 938 9.16 26.08 21.27
C PHE A 938 10.64 26.26 20.89
N SER A 939 11.38 25.15 20.72
CA SER A 939 12.75 25.13 20.19
C SER A 939 13.00 23.87 19.34
N ALA A 940 14.08 23.83 18.56
CA ALA A 940 14.39 22.71 17.67
C ALA A 940 14.27 21.32 18.32
N PHE A 941 14.76 21.17 19.56
CA PHE A 941 14.78 19.90 20.30
C PHE A 941 13.92 19.93 21.58
N GLY A 942 13.02 20.92 21.72
CA GLY A 942 12.17 21.09 22.90
C GLY A 942 12.97 21.09 24.21
N LYS A 943 12.53 20.30 25.20
CA LYS A 943 13.13 20.23 26.54
C LYS A 943 14.61 19.81 26.59
N SER A 944 15.22 19.39 25.48
CA SER A 944 16.67 19.18 25.38
C SER A 944 17.46 20.50 25.23
N ASP A 945 16.83 21.56 24.74
CA ASP A 945 17.40 22.90 24.69
C ASP A 945 17.25 23.62 26.05
N LYS A 946 18.12 24.60 26.32
CA LYS A 946 18.08 25.36 27.59
C LYS A 946 16.96 26.41 27.66
N SER A 947 16.36 26.78 26.52
CA SER A 947 15.27 27.75 26.42
C SER A 947 14.59 27.63 25.05
N GLY A 948 13.32 28.03 24.94
CA GLY A 948 12.67 28.25 23.66
C GLY A 948 13.32 29.34 22.80
N SER A 949 12.88 29.45 21.55
CA SER A 949 13.21 30.58 20.66
C SER A 949 12.02 31.49 20.40
N MET A 950 12.26 32.80 20.46
CA MET A 950 11.25 33.84 20.13
C MET A 950 10.72 33.67 18.71
N TRP A 951 11.61 33.50 17.73
CA TRP A 951 11.24 33.38 16.33
C TRP A 951 10.43 32.11 16.05
N LEU A 952 10.88 30.94 16.54
CA LEU A 952 10.17 29.68 16.31
C LEU A 952 8.82 29.65 17.04
N THR A 953 8.75 30.14 18.29
CA THR A 953 7.48 30.22 19.05
C THR A 953 6.46 31.10 18.31
N ALA A 954 6.87 32.22 17.74
CA ALA A 954 6.00 33.06 16.92
C ALA A 954 5.56 32.37 15.62
N PHE A 955 6.48 31.70 14.91
CA PHE A 955 6.18 30.97 13.67
C PHE A 955 5.23 29.78 13.88
N VAL A 956 5.38 29.05 15.00
CA VAL A 956 4.46 27.98 15.41
C VAL A 956 3.07 28.54 15.71
N VAL A 957 2.97 29.60 16.52
CA VAL A 957 1.69 30.27 16.84
C VAL A 957 1.00 30.77 15.55
N ARG A 958 1.74 31.40 14.63
CA ARG A 958 1.25 31.86 13.33
C ARG A 958 0.70 30.71 12.47
N SER A 959 1.45 29.63 12.35
CA SER A 959 1.11 28.48 11.51
C SER A 959 -0.08 27.69 12.09
N PHE A 960 -0.13 27.53 13.41
CA PHE A 960 -1.28 26.93 14.10
C PHE A 960 -2.54 27.79 13.98
N ALA A 961 -2.41 29.14 13.96
CA ALA A 961 -3.54 30.03 13.73
C ALA A 961 -4.23 29.73 12.39
N GLY A 962 -3.47 29.65 11.30
CA GLY A 962 -4.01 29.34 9.97
C GLY A 962 -4.50 27.89 9.82
N ALA A 963 -4.00 26.96 10.62
CA ALA A 963 -4.40 25.55 10.59
C ALA A 963 -5.75 25.29 11.30
N LYS A 964 -6.21 26.22 12.15
CA LYS A 964 -7.41 26.11 12.99
C LYS A 964 -8.71 25.85 12.20
N ASP A 965 -8.77 26.33 10.96
CA ASP A 965 -9.93 26.16 10.09
C ASP A 965 -10.07 24.71 9.56
N PHE A 966 -9.01 23.90 9.63
CA PHE A 966 -8.96 22.52 9.12
C PHE A 966 -8.75 21.46 10.21
N ILE A 967 -8.11 21.82 11.33
CA ILE A 967 -7.82 20.93 12.45
C ILE A 967 -8.14 21.56 13.80
N ASN A 968 -8.66 20.76 14.73
CA ASN A 968 -8.92 21.20 16.10
C ASN A 968 -7.59 21.41 16.85
N ILE A 969 -7.36 22.64 17.32
CA ILE A 969 -6.15 23.08 18.03
C ILE A 969 -6.59 23.68 19.37
N ASP A 970 -5.89 23.33 20.45
CA ASP A 970 -6.22 23.83 21.80
C ASP A 970 -5.81 25.31 21.97
N GLU A 971 -6.81 26.17 22.18
CA GLU A 971 -6.60 27.59 22.51
C GLU A 971 -5.85 27.81 23.82
N ASN A 972 -5.87 26.87 24.77
CA ASN A 972 -5.07 26.95 25.98
C ASN A 972 -3.57 26.86 25.67
N ASP A 973 -3.20 26.02 24.70
CA ASP A 973 -1.82 25.86 24.25
C ASP A 973 -1.33 27.11 23.52
N LEU A 974 -2.12 27.64 22.57
CA LEU A 974 -1.85 28.91 21.91
C LEU A 974 -1.75 30.07 22.91
N THR A 975 -2.64 30.11 23.90
CA THR A 975 -2.65 31.15 24.95
C THR A 975 -1.43 31.05 25.86
N ARG A 976 -0.90 29.86 26.14
CA ARG A 976 0.37 29.68 26.87
C ARG A 976 1.54 30.29 26.08
N SER A 977 1.65 29.98 24.80
CA SER A 977 2.72 30.49 23.92
C SER A 977 2.61 32.00 23.68
N ARG A 978 1.40 32.54 23.46
CA ARG A 978 1.14 33.99 23.40
C ARG A 978 1.62 34.68 24.68
N ASN A 979 1.19 34.19 25.86
CA ASN A 979 1.60 34.76 27.14
C ASN A 979 3.12 34.73 27.35
N TRP A 980 3.83 33.71 26.86
CA TRP A 980 5.29 33.67 26.91
C TRP A 980 5.94 34.75 26.04
N ILE A 981 5.48 34.92 24.79
CA ILE A 981 5.97 35.98 23.89
C ILE A 981 5.78 37.37 24.55
N LEU A 982 4.57 37.64 25.03
CA LEU A 982 4.20 38.95 25.61
C LEU A 982 4.99 39.27 26.89
N ARG A 983 5.28 38.28 27.75
CA ARG A 983 6.10 38.46 28.97
C ARG A 983 7.56 38.78 28.68
N ASN A 984 8.04 38.53 27.47
CA ASN A 984 9.41 38.79 27.04
C ASN A 984 9.53 40.07 26.18
N GLN A 985 8.47 40.87 26.05
CA GLN A 985 8.53 42.19 25.39
C GLN A 985 9.38 43.17 26.22
N MET A 986 10.22 43.97 25.55
CA MET A 986 11.06 44.99 26.18
C MET A 986 10.28 46.28 26.48
N GLU A 987 10.82 47.12 27.38
CA GLU A 987 10.21 48.41 27.76
C GLU A 987 10.03 49.39 26.58
N ASN A 988 10.84 49.27 25.52
CA ASN A 988 10.70 50.03 24.27
C ASN A 988 9.65 49.43 23.30
N GLY A 989 8.92 48.38 23.71
CA GLY A 989 7.91 47.70 22.92
C GLY A 989 8.44 46.65 21.93
N CYS A 990 9.76 46.52 21.78
CA CYS A 990 10.37 45.57 20.85
C CYS A 990 10.47 44.15 21.46
N PHE A 991 10.60 43.14 20.61
CA PHE A 991 10.80 41.73 21.01
C PHE A 991 12.27 41.31 20.85
N PRO A 992 12.91 40.76 21.90
CA PRO A 992 14.33 40.39 21.88
C PRO A 992 14.58 39.05 21.18
N SER A 993 15.81 38.89 20.66
CA SER A 993 16.31 37.62 20.09
C SER A 993 16.57 36.61 21.21
N ILE A 994 15.56 35.79 21.55
CA ILE A 994 15.67 34.69 22.52
C ILE A 994 15.84 33.36 21.77
N GLY A 995 16.70 32.50 22.31
CA GLY A 995 16.98 31.16 21.80
C GLY A 995 17.78 31.13 20.50
N LYS A 996 18.07 29.92 20.01
CA LYS A 996 18.71 29.71 18.70
C LYS A 996 17.72 29.08 17.74
N VAL A 997 17.94 29.34 16.45
CA VAL A 997 17.32 28.63 15.32
C VAL A 997 18.45 28.07 14.48
N LEU A 998 18.41 26.79 14.15
CA LEU A 998 19.53 26.08 13.49
C LEU A 998 19.41 26.14 11.97
N HIS A 999 18.20 25.89 11.45
CA HIS A 999 17.82 26.13 10.05
C HIS A 999 17.67 27.63 9.81
N SER A 1000 18.80 28.35 9.72
CA SER A 1000 18.81 29.81 9.55
C SER A 1000 18.08 30.30 8.29
N GLU A 1001 17.90 29.43 7.29
CA GLU A 1001 17.09 29.61 6.09
C GLU A 1001 15.61 29.94 6.39
N LEU A 1002 15.06 29.44 7.50
CA LEU A 1002 13.71 29.77 7.95
C LEU A 1002 13.54 31.25 8.32
N LYS A 1003 14.61 31.94 8.74
CA LYS A 1003 14.55 33.35 9.17
C LYS A 1003 14.51 34.35 8.00
N GLY A 1004 14.66 33.88 6.76
CA GLY A 1004 14.65 34.74 5.58
C GLY A 1004 15.72 35.83 5.63
N GLY A 1005 15.31 37.08 5.42
CA GLY A 1005 16.20 38.25 5.51
C GLY A 1005 16.60 38.68 6.93
N ILE A 1006 16.08 38.07 8.00
CA ILE A 1006 16.34 38.47 9.40
C ILE A 1006 17.72 37.93 9.85
N LYS A 1007 18.78 38.70 9.60
CA LYS A 1007 20.18 38.36 9.91
C LYS A 1007 20.75 39.21 11.06
N GLY A 1008 21.50 38.55 11.95
CA GLY A 1008 22.23 39.18 13.06
C GLY A 1008 21.36 39.58 14.26
N ASP A 1009 21.97 39.71 15.43
CA ASP A 1009 21.28 40.10 16.68
C ASP A 1009 20.81 41.57 16.65
N ASP A 1010 21.40 42.40 15.79
CA ASP A 1010 21.01 43.81 15.58
C ASP A 1010 19.65 43.97 14.85
N SER A 1011 19.02 42.89 14.38
CA SER A 1011 17.76 42.92 13.62
C SER A 1011 16.48 42.90 14.47
N SER A 1012 16.55 43.45 15.69
CA SER A 1012 15.45 43.48 16.69
C SER A 1012 14.11 43.95 16.15
N ILE A 1013 14.11 44.95 15.26
CA ILE A 1013 12.89 45.50 14.62
C ILE A 1013 12.30 44.52 13.60
N GLY A 1014 13.13 43.81 12.83
CA GLY A 1014 12.69 42.78 11.88
C GLY A 1014 12.08 41.57 12.59
N LEU A 1015 12.69 41.14 13.69
CA LEU A 1015 12.10 40.14 14.58
C LEU A 1015 10.78 40.66 15.20
N SER A 1016 10.75 41.91 15.66
CA SER A 1016 9.54 42.52 16.24
C SER A 1016 8.39 42.60 15.24
N ALA A 1017 8.65 42.92 13.97
CA ALA A 1017 7.65 42.94 12.91
C ALA A 1017 7.09 41.55 12.61
N PHE A 1018 7.96 40.53 12.53
CA PHE A 1018 7.54 39.13 12.37
C PHE A 1018 6.68 38.64 13.55
N VAL A 1019 7.08 38.96 14.78
CA VAL A 1019 6.34 38.60 16.01
C VAL A 1019 5.00 39.33 16.06
N LEU A 1020 4.95 40.64 15.74
CA LEU A 1020 3.71 41.43 15.74
C LEU A 1020 2.71 40.92 14.69
N ALA A 1021 3.17 40.60 13.48
CA ALA A 1021 2.35 39.97 12.45
C ALA A 1021 1.83 38.59 12.90
N SER A 1022 2.68 37.77 13.52
CA SER A 1022 2.31 36.43 14.03
C SER A 1022 1.26 36.49 15.16
N LEU A 1023 1.36 37.48 16.05
CA LEU A 1023 0.41 37.70 17.15
C LEU A 1023 -0.95 38.20 16.64
N THR A 1024 -0.95 39.11 15.67
CA THR A 1024 -2.17 39.74 15.13
C THR A 1024 -2.92 38.83 14.14
N GLU A 1025 -2.21 38.01 13.35
CA GLU A 1025 -2.83 36.92 12.57
C GLU A 1025 -3.51 35.85 13.46
N ASN A 1026 -3.10 35.73 14.73
CA ASN A 1026 -3.72 34.82 15.70
C ASN A 1026 -4.89 35.47 16.50
N GLY A 1027 -5.45 36.58 16.02
CA GLY A 1027 -6.70 37.16 16.54
C GLY A 1027 -6.57 37.90 17.87
N LEU A 1028 -5.36 38.31 18.27
CA LEU A 1028 -5.20 39.31 19.32
C LEU A 1028 -5.70 40.67 18.83
N ASN A 1029 -6.47 41.37 19.66
CA ASN A 1029 -7.06 42.66 19.28
C ASN A 1029 -5.97 43.74 19.13
N SER A 1030 -6.10 44.58 18.10
CA SER A 1030 -5.21 45.74 17.89
C SER A 1030 -5.22 46.75 19.06
N SER A 1031 -6.24 46.70 19.91
CA SER A 1031 -6.35 47.49 21.15
C SER A 1031 -5.46 47.00 22.32
N ASP A 1032 -4.80 45.84 22.22
CA ASP A 1032 -3.97 45.32 23.31
C ASP A 1032 -2.73 46.20 23.55
N PHE A 1033 -2.42 46.49 24.81
CA PHE A 1033 -1.33 47.41 25.19
C PHE A 1033 0.04 46.95 24.65
N ALA A 1034 0.28 45.63 24.66
CA ALA A 1034 1.50 45.04 24.08
C ALA A 1034 1.58 45.18 22.56
N ILE A 1035 0.45 45.10 21.85
CA ILE A 1035 0.37 45.30 20.39
C ILE A 1035 0.64 46.78 20.07
N GLN A 1036 0.05 47.71 20.81
CA GLN A 1036 0.31 49.15 20.69
C GLN A 1036 1.77 49.51 20.96
N ASN A 1037 2.40 48.91 21.98
CA ASN A 1037 3.84 49.08 22.22
C ASN A 1037 4.69 48.49 21.07
N GLY A 1038 4.27 47.37 20.49
CA GLY A 1038 4.89 46.81 19.28
C GLY A 1038 4.80 47.75 18.08
N ILE A 1039 3.64 48.35 17.82
CA ILE A 1039 3.45 49.38 16.78
C ILE A 1039 4.39 50.57 17.03
N ASN A 1040 4.54 51.01 18.28
CA ASN A 1040 5.44 52.11 18.64
C ASN A 1040 6.92 51.75 18.43
N CYS A 1041 7.34 50.51 18.73
CA CYS A 1041 8.67 50.00 18.36
C CYS A 1041 8.89 50.11 16.84
N LEU A 1042 7.96 49.60 16.02
CA LEU A 1042 8.08 49.62 14.55
C LEU A 1042 8.06 51.03 13.93
N LYS A 1043 7.47 52.01 14.62
CA LYS A 1043 7.47 53.43 14.22
C LYS A 1043 8.70 54.22 14.65
N SER A 1044 9.45 53.75 15.65
CA SER A 1044 10.54 54.53 16.23
C SER A 1044 11.81 54.56 15.35
N GLU A 1045 11.98 53.58 14.47
CA GLU A 1045 13.08 53.56 13.49
C GLU A 1045 12.62 53.94 12.08
N SER A 1046 13.31 54.93 11.51
CA SER A 1046 13.04 55.45 10.17
C SER A 1046 13.87 54.72 9.11
N ASN A 1047 15.14 54.43 9.40
CA ASN A 1047 16.15 53.97 8.45
C ASN A 1047 16.21 52.44 8.35
N LEU A 1048 15.13 51.84 7.86
CA LEU A 1048 15.01 50.39 7.68
C LEU A 1048 15.51 49.95 6.29
N THR A 1049 16.12 48.77 6.22
CA THR A 1049 16.43 48.11 4.93
C THR A 1049 15.16 47.74 4.18
N THR A 1050 15.22 47.60 2.84
CA THR A 1050 14.07 47.23 1.98
C THR A 1050 13.30 46.02 2.53
N TYR A 1051 14.03 45.01 2.99
CA TYR A 1051 13.46 43.80 3.61
C TYR A 1051 12.66 44.10 4.88
N VAL A 1052 13.29 44.77 5.85
CA VAL A 1052 12.65 45.07 7.14
C VAL A 1052 11.51 46.07 6.97
N SER A 1053 11.62 47.01 6.03
CA SER A 1053 10.55 47.94 5.66
C SER A 1053 9.32 47.21 5.07
N SER A 1054 9.55 46.25 4.16
CA SER A 1054 8.49 45.40 3.56
C SER A 1054 7.73 44.61 4.63
N LEU A 1055 8.47 43.95 5.53
CA LEU A 1055 7.90 43.19 6.66
C LEU A 1055 7.18 44.10 7.67
N THR A 1056 7.71 45.30 7.92
CA THR A 1056 7.08 46.31 8.80
C THR A 1056 5.78 46.86 8.22
N ALA A 1057 5.70 47.13 6.91
CA ALA A 1057 4.47 47.57 6.26
C ALA A 1057 3.35 46.52 6.41
N TYR A 1058 3.67 45.24 6.21
CA TYR A 1058 2.76 44.12 6.44
C TYR A 1058 2.32 44.02 7.91
N ALA A 1059 3.27 44.08 8.85
CA ALA A 1059 3.00 43.97 10.28
C ALA A 1059 2.14 45.12 10.82
N LEU A 1060 2.39 46.36 10.39
CA LEU A 1060 1.57 47.53 10.76
C LEU A 1060 0.13 47.38 10.24
N LEU A 1061 -0.04 46.89 9.01
CA LEU A 1061 -1.37 46.68 8.43
C LEU A 1061 -2.17 45.61 9.18
N LYS A 1062 -1.53 44.48 9.52
CA LYS A 1062 -2.13 43.42 10.35
C LYS A 1062 -2.44 43.88 11.77
N ALA A 1063 -1.61 44.78 12.34
CA ALA A 1063 -1.86 45.41 13.63
C ALA A 1063 -2.92 46.54 13.60
N GLY A 1064 -3.52 46.82 12.43
CA GLY A 1064 -4.62 47.78 12.26
C GLY A 1064 -4.20 49.22 11.97
N ASP A 1065 -2.90 49.52 11.86
CA ASP A 1065 -2.41 50.85 11.50
C ASP A 1065 -2.33 51.04 9.98
N ILE A 1066 -3.50 51.24 9.38
CA ILE A 1066 -3.70 51.37 7.94
C ILE A 1066 -3.00 52.63 7.38
N GLU A 1067 -2.80 53.67 8.19
CA GLU A 1067 -2.14 54.91 7.76
C GLU A 1067 -0.61 54.75 7.73
N ALA A 1068 -0.01 54.25 8.81
CA ALA A 1068 1.44 54.01 8.84
C ALA A 1068 1.86 52.95 7.81
N ALA A 1069 1.09 51.87 7.67
CA ALA A 1069 1.34 50.86 6.65
C ALA A 1069 1.23 51.44 5.22
N HIS A 1070 0.25 52.29 4.94
CA HIS A 1070 0.08 52.92 3.64
C HIS A 1070 1.20 53.93 3.32
N MET A 1071 1.69 54.69 4.31
CA MET A 1071 2.86 55.56 4.13
C MET A 1071 4.12 54.72 3.81
N ARG A 1072 4.38 53.66 4.59
CA ARG A 1072 5.53 52.77 4.37
C ARG A 1072 5.45 52.03 3.03
N MET A 1073 4.25 51.66 2.58
CA MET A 1073 4.04 51.06 1.26
C MET A 1073 4.29 52.07 0.12
N LYS A 1074 4.01 53.36 0.29
CA LYS A 1074 4.37 54.40 -0.70
C LYS A 1074 5.88 54.62 -0.79
N GLU A 1075 6.60 54.58 0.33
CA GLU A 1075 8.06 54.60 0.34
C GLU A 1075 8.63 53.37 -0.42
N LEU A 1076 8.06 52.19 -0.18
CA LEU A 1076 8.43 50.95 -0.86
C LEU A 1076 8.16 51.02 -2.38
N ILE A 1077 7.00 51.53 -2.82
CA ILE A 1077 6.68 51.69 -4.25
C ILE A 1077 7.71 52.60 -4.95
N ASN A 1078 8.15 53.68 -4.29
CA ASN A 1078 9.16 54.60 -4.85
C ASN A 1078 10.56 53.98 -5.02
N ILE A 1079 10.86 52.85 -4.36
CA ILE A 1079 12.13 52.11 -4.51
C ILE A 1079 11.97 50.75 -5.19
N ALA A 1080 10.77 50.45 -5.71
CA ALA A 1080 10.51 49.22 -6.44
C ALA A 1080 11.27 49.18 -7.78
N LYS A 1081 11.63 47.98 -8.23
CA LYS A 1081 12.08 47.74 -9.61
C LYS A 1081 10.88 47.50 -10.51
N SER A 1082 10.94 48.04 -11.72
CA SER A 1082 9.90 47.88 -12.73
C SER A 1082 10.51 47.70 -14.11
N GLU A 1083 10.11 46.62 -14.79
CA GLU A 1083 10.57 46.23 -16.12
C GLU A 1083 9.48 45.40 -16.78
N ASN A 1084 9.16 45.61 -18.07
CA ASN A 1084 8.19 44.81 -18.85
C ASN A 1084 6.84 44.55 -18.16
N SER A 1085 6.29 45.58 -17.50
CA SER A 1085 5.03 45.52 -16.72
C SER A 1085 5.06 44.51 -15.55
N LEU A 1086 6.25 44.25 -15.01
CA LEU A 1086 6.53 43.49 -13.79
C LEU A 1086 7.03 44.46 -12.70
N ILE A 1087 6.72 44.18 -11.42
CA ILE A 1087 7.16 44.99 -10.28
C ILE A 1087 7.65 44.09 -9.14
N TRP A 1088 8.85 44.38 -8.62
CA TRP A 1088 9.47 43.62 -7.51
C TRP A 1088 10.38 44.47 -6.63
N TRP A 1089 10.85 43.88 -5.53
CA TRP A 1089 11.84 44.46 -4.62
C TRP A 1089 13.05 43.54 -4.45
N GLU A 1090 14.23 44.11 -4.27
CA GLU A 1090 15.51 43.37 -4.16
C GLU A 1090 16.46 44.04 -3.16
N GLN A 1091 17.42 43.28 -2.63
CA GLN A 1091 18.37 43.74 -1.62
C GLN A 1091 19.66 42.93 -1.72
N GLY A 1092 20.57 43.39 -2.60
CA GLY A 1092 21.69 42.58 -3.09
C GLY A 1092 21.21 41.43 -3.99
N ASP A 1093 22.14 40.58 -4.43
CA ASP A 1093 21.94 39.62 -5.53
C ASP A 1093 21.09 38.38 -5.16
N SER A 1094 20.35 38.42 -4.04
CA SER A 1094 19.61 37.27 -3.51
C SER A 1094 18.17 37.22 -4.02
N LYS A 1095 17.92 36.38 -5.04
CA LYS A 1095 16.58 36.15 -5.58
C LYS A 1095 15.57 35.63 -4.55
N ALA A 1096 16.00 34.79 -3.60
CA ALA A 1096 15.13 34.29 -2.53
C ALA A 1096 14.57 35.45 -1.67
N LEU A 1097 15.43 36.40 -1.28
CA LEU A 1097 14.99 37.60 -0.55
C LEU A 1097 14.07 38.48 -1.41
N ALA A 1098 14.32 38.57 -2.72
CA ALA A 1098 13.46 39.32 -3.63
C ALA A 1098 12.04 38.72 -3.74
N VAL A 1099 11.93 37.39 -3.79
CA VAL A 1099 10.65 36.67 -3.71
C VAL A 1099 9.95 36.91 -2.37
N GLU A 1100 10.66 36.78 -1.24
CA GLU A 1100 10.09 37.01 0.09
C GLU A 1100 9.57 38.45 0.27
N MET A 1101 10.36 39.47 -0.08
CA MET A 1101 9.96 40.89 0.01
C MET A 1101 8.76 41.20 -0.88
N THR A 1102 8.81 40.76 -2.14
CA THR A 1102 7.72 41.01 -3.11
C THR A 1102 6.44 40.30 -2.68
N SER A 1103 6.53 39.18 -1.96
CA SER A 1103 5.38 38.47 -1.40
C SER A 1103 4.76 39.18 -0.18
N TYR A 1104 5.56 39.70 0.76
CA TYR A 1104 5.05 40.56 1.85
C TYR A 1104 4.39 41.83 1.31
N ASN A 1105 5.00 42.45 0.29
CA ASN A 1105 4.45 43.65 -0.35
C ASN A 1105 3.18 43.33 -1.13
N LEU A 1106 3.10 42.20 -1.86
CA LEU A 1106 1.88 41.73 -2.51
C LEU A 1106 0.72 41.55 -1.52
N MET A 1107 0.96 40.91 -0.37
CA MET A 1107 -0.08 40.77 0.67
C MET A 1107 -0.54 42.14 1.19
N THR A 1108 0.41 43.06 1.41
CA THR A 1108 0.14 44.42 1.88
C THR A 1108 -0.69 45.22 0.87
N LEU A 1109 -0.33 45.17 -0.43
CA LEU A 1109 -1.07 45.81 -1.53
C LEU A 1109 -2.46 45.20 -1.74
N THR A 1110 -2.60 43.87 -1.63
CA THR A 1110 -3.87 43.17 -1.75
C THR A 1110 -4.85 43.60 -0.64
N MET A 1111 -4.38 43.66 0.61
CA MET A 1111 -5.20 44.14 1.72
C MET A 1111 -5.47 45.66 1.67
N LEU A 1112 -4.51 46.48 1.23
CA LEU A 1112 -4.73 47.93 1.06
C LEU A 1112 -5.74 48.25 -0.05
N SER A 1113 -5.71 47.53 -1.17
CA SER A 1113 -6.68 47.71 -2.27
C SER A 1113 -8.09 47.28 -1.88
N GLN A 1114 -8.26 46.21 -1.09
CA GLN A 1114 -9.56 45.88 -0.47
C GLN A 1114 -10.09 47.01 0.43
N LEU A 1115 -9.23 47.63 1.22
CA LEU A 1115 -9.61 48.65 2.22
C LEU A 1115 -9.85 50.05 1.64
N LYS A 1116 -9.38 50.33 0.42
CA LYS A 1116 -9.43 51.68 -0.19
C LYS A 1116 -10.03 51.74 -1.61
N ASP A 1117 -10.36 50.59 -2.19
CA ASP A 1117 -10.82 50.42 -3.59
C ASP A 1117 -9.94 51.14 -4.63
N ASP A 1118 -8.63 51.03 -4.43
CA ASP A 1118 -7.61 51.72 -5.21
C ASP A 1118 -7.15 50.86 -6.39
N ASN A 1119 -7.47 51.31 -7.61
CA ASN A 1119 -7.15 50.61 -8.85
C ASN A 1119 -5.66 50.68 -9.23
N GLU A 1120 -4.90 51.69 -8.78
CA GLU A 1120 -3.45 51.76 -9.01
C GLU A 1120 -2.73 50.72 -8.14
N ILE A 1121 -3.07 50.66 -6.85
CA ILE A 1121 -2.56 49.63 -5.92
C ILE A 1121 -2.89 48.22 -6.44
N LYS A 1122 -4.08 48.02 -7.02
CA LYS A 1122 -4.53 46.75 -7.60
C LYS A 1122 -3.74 46.36 -8.86
N ALA A 1123 -3.38 47.32 -9.71
CA ALA A 1123 -2.51 47.08 -10.88
C ALA A 1123 -1.07 46.73 -10.47
N ILE A 1124 -0.53 47.40 -9.44
CA ILE A 1124 0.79 47.07 -8.87
C ILE A 1124 0.77 45.64 -8.30
N ALA A 1125 -0.27 45.27 -7.53
CA ALA A 1125 -0.43 43.92 -7.01
C ALA A 1125 -0.44 42.85 -8.13
N TYR A 1126 -1.13 43.09 -9.24
CA TYR A 1126 -1.12 42.21 -10.40
C TYR A 1126 0.29 42.06 -11.00
N SER A 1127 1.02 43.17 -11.14
CA SER A 1127 2.39 43.17 -11.68
C SER A 1127 3.37 42.37 -10.79
N CYS A 1128 3.15 42.36 -9.47
CA CYS A 1128 3.87 41.51 -8.53
C CYS A 1128 3.50 40.03 -8.68
N VAL A 1129 2.22 39.67 -8.91
CA VAL A 1129 1.80 38.28 -9.16
C VAL A 1129 2.39 37.72 -10.46
N ARG A 1130 2.44 38.53 -11.53
CA ARG A 1130 3.15 38.17 -12.78
C ARG A 1130 4.62 37.84 -12.47
N TRP A 1131 5.33 38.73 -11.77
CA TRP A 1131 6.76 38.55 -11.46
C TRP A 1131 7.04 37.33 -10.55
N ILE A 1132 6.28 37.17 -9.46
CA ILE A 1132 6.42 36.01 -8.54
C ILE A 1132 6.19 34.71 -9.32
N SER A 1133 5.18 34.65 -10.19
CA SER A 1133 4.90 33.44 -10.98
C SER A 1133 6.03 33.04 -11.94
N GLN A 1134 6.90 33.98 -12.33
CA GLN A 1134 8.10 33.71 -13.13
C GLN A 1134 9.30 33.19 -12.30
N GLN A 1135 9.30 33.32 -10.97
CA GLN A 1135 10.43 32.91 -10.11
C GLN A 1135 10.36 31.44 -9.63
N ARG A 1136 9.43 30.63 -10.14
CA ARG A 1136 9.26 29.23 -9.72
C ARG A 1136 10.31 28.29 -10.33
N ASN A 1137 10.56 27.19 -9.63
CA ASN A 1137 11.38 26.07 -10.09
C ASN A 1137 10.52 24.96 -10.74
N GLY A 1138 11.16 23.92 -11.29
CA GLY A 1138 10.48 22.80 -11.97
C GLY A 1138 9.57 21.94 -11.08
N ASN A 1139 9.66 22.07 -9.77
CA ASN A 1139 8.82 21.39 -8.78
C ASN A 1139 7.78 22.34 -8.14
N GLY A 1140 7.49 23.49 -8.77
CA GLY A 1140 6.46 24.43 -8.32
C GLY A 1140 6.78 25.23 -7.05
N GLY A 1141 7.97 25.05 -6.46
CA GLY A 1141 8.50 25.87 -5.37
C GLY A 1141 9.35 27.04 -5.86
N PHE A 1142 10.06 27.71 -4.95
CA PHE A 1142 10.92 28.88 -5.24
C PHE A 1142 12.41 28.56 -4.93
N TYR A 1143 13.19 29.51 -4.40
CA TYR A 1143 14.64 29.35 -4.24
C TYR A 1143 15.07 28.79 -2.88
N SER A 1144 14.20 28.87 -1.86
CA SER A 1144 14.42 28.38 -0.50
C SER A 1144 13.11 27.89 0.13
N THR A 1145 13.12 27.57 1.42
CA THR A 1145 11.90 27.27 2.17
C THR A 1145 11.06 28.51 2.44
N GLN A 1146 11.67 29.57 2.97
CA GLN A 1146 10.95 30.72 3.53
C GLN A 1146 10.30 31.57 2.44
N ASP A 1147 11.01 31.84 1.34
CA ASP A 1147 10.44 32.51 0.17
C ASP A 1147 9.29 31.68 -0.45
N THR A 1148 9.42 30.35 -0.53
CA THR A 1148 8.33 29.46 -0.96
C THR A 1148 7.10 29.57 -0.05
N VAL A 1149 7.27 29.53 1.27
CA VAL A 1149 6.18 29.63 2.24
C VAL A 1149 5.43 30.96 2.12
N VAL A 1150 6.17 32.08 2.06
CA VAL A 1150 5.55 33.42 1.98
C VAL A 1150 4.97 33.70 0.60
N ALA A 1151 5.57 33.21 -0.48
CA ALA A 1151 5.04 33.35 -1.84
C ALA A 1151 3.74 32.54 -2.04
N LEU A 1152 3.67 31.30 -1.55
CA LEU A 1152 2.44 30.52 -1.58
C LEU A 1152 1.34 31.18 -0.74
N GLN A 1153 1.68 31.75 0.44
CA GLN A 1153 0.74 32.54 1.25
C GLN A 1153 0.22 33.77 0.48
N ALA A 1154 1.10 34.50 -0.21
CA ALA A 1154 0.75 35.71 -0.94
C ALA A 1154 -0.10 35.43 -2.19
N LEU A 1155 0.24 34.39 -2.96
CA LEU A 1155 -0.53 33.94 -4.12
C LEU A 1155 -1.91 33.39 -3.72
N ALA A 1156 -2.00 32.67 -2.60
CA ALA A 1156 -3.28 32.24 -2.03
C ALA A 1156 -4.14 33.44 -1.63
N SER A 1157 -3.61 34.35 -0.80
CA SER A 1157 -4.29 35.57 -0.35
C SER A 1157 -4.77 36.46 -1.51
N TYR A 1158 -3.96 36.59 -2.56
CA TYR A 1158 -4.34 37.29 -3.79
C TYR A 1158 -5.49 36.58 -4.52
N THR A 1159 -5.42 35.26 -4.71
CA THR A 1159 -6.46 34.53 -5.47
C THR A 1159 -7.77 34.40 -4.69
N MET A 1160 -7.71 34.32 -3.36
CA MET A 1160 -8.87 34.45 -2.46
C MET A 1160 -9.58 35.80 -2.62
N THR A 1161 -8.81 36.86 -2.87
CA THR A 1161 -9.30 38.23 -3.01
C THR A 1161 -9.81 38.53 -4.43
N TYR A 1162 -9.12 38.00 -5.44
CA TYR A 1162 -9.39 38.22 -6.86
C TYR A 1162 -9.47 36.87 -7.60
N PRO A 1163 -10.56 36.10 -7.41
CA PRO A 1163 -10.72 34.81 -8.07
C PRO A 1163 -10.76 34.95 -9.60
N SER A 1164 -10.09 34.04 -10.30
CA SER A 1164 -10.07 34.02 -11.77
C SER A 1164 -11.45 33.71 -12.35
N LYS A 1165 -11.80 34.44 -13.42
CA LYS A 1165 -12.99 34.15 -14.25
C LYS A 1165 -12.82 32.83 -15.03
N ASP A 1166 -13.95 32.27 -15.47
CA ASP A 1166 -14.02 31.03 -16.25
C ASP A 1166 -12.93 30.94 -17.33
N LEU A 1167 -12.12 29.88 -17.24
CA LEU A 1167 -11.02 29.59 -18.15
C LEU A 1167 -11.54 28.97 -19.45
N ASN A 1168 -11.24 29.65 -20.56
CA ASN A 1168 -11.41 29.14 -21.92
C ASN A 1168 -10.35 29.79 -22.81
N MET A 1169 -9.19 29.15 -22.92
CA MET A 1169 -7.99 29.67 -23.59
C MET A 1169 -7.41 28.62 -24.54
N ILE A 1170 -6.92 29.08 -25.69
CA ILE A 1170 -6.14 28.30 -26.63
C ILE A 1170 -4.71 28.85 -26.58
N LEU A 1171 -3.75 27.94 -26.42
CA LEU A 1171 -2.32 28.22 -26.53
C LEU A 1171 -1.78 27.50 -27.77
N ARG A 1172 -1.22 28.24 -28.73
CA ARG A 1172 -0.39 27.69 -29.82
C ARG A 1172 1.06 27.83 -29.39
N ILE A 1173 1.82 26.74 -29.49
CA ILE A 1173 3.25 26.68 -29.17
C ILE A 1173 3.97 26.36 -30.48
N ASP A 1174 4.85 27.27 -30.89
CA ASP A 1174 5.77 27.11 -32.03
C ASP A 1174 7.21 26.96 -31.53
N ALA A 1175 7.94 26.04 -32.14
CA ALA A 1175 9.40 25.90 -32.08
C ALA A 1175 9.88 25.29 -33.41
N GLU A 1176 11.19 25.29 -33.68
CA GLU A 1176 11.76 25.08 -35.03
C GLU A 1176 11.27 23.79 -35.73
N ASP A 1177 11.08 22.69 -34.98
CA ASP A 1177 10.53 21.41 -35.47
C ASP A 1177 9.19 21.01 -34.81
N MET A 1178 8.43 21.94 -34.21
CA MET A 1178 7.25 21.60 -33.39
C MET A 1178 6.17 22.69 -33.35
N GLU A 1179 4.98 22.38 -33.91
CA GLU A 1179 3.74 23.14 -33.68
C GLU A 1179 2.77 22.29 -32.82
N GLU A 1180 2.32 22.83 -31.68
CA GLU A 1180 1.39 22.17 -30.75
C GLU A 1180 0.27 23.12 -30.31
N VAL A 1181 -0.94 22.59 -30.10
CA VAL A 1181 -2.12 23.37 -29.67
C VAL A 1181 -2.69 22.80 -28.38
N VAL A 1182 -2.82 23.65 -27.36
CA VAL A 1182 -3.29 23.29 -26.03
C VAL A 1182 -4.57 24.06 -25.71
N ASN A 1183 -5.69 23.35 -25.68
CA ASN A 1183 -7.00 23.90 -25.29
C ASN A 1183 -7.17 23.78 -23.77
N LEU A 1184 -7.10 24.90 -23.07
CA LEU A 1184 -7.30 25.02 -21.64
C LEU A 1184 -8.75 25.45 -21.33
N THR A 1185 -9.45 24.61 -20.60
CA THR A 1185 -10.85 24.82 -20.16
C THR A 1185 -10.93 24.66 -18.65
N GLU A 1186 -11.91 25.30 -18.00
CA GLU A 1186 -12.14 25.18 -16.54
C GLU A 1186 -12.16 23.71 -16.05
N GLU A 1187 -12.69 22.75 -16.81
CA GLU A 1187 -12.67 21.31 -16.49
C GLU A 1187 -11.29 20.63 -16.45
N LYS A 1188 -10.29 21.25 -17.08
CA LYS A 1188 -8.89 20.78 -17.23
C LYS A 1188 -7.88 21.74 -16.58
N LYS A 1189 -8.35 22.76 -15.88
CA LYS A 1189 -7.59 23.86 -15.28
C LYS A 1189 -6.37 23.43 -14.44
N ILE A 1190 -6.51 22.33 -13.73
CA ILE A 1190 -5.50 21.76 -12.81
C ILE A 1190 -4.61 20.70 -13.51
N VAL A 1191 -4.98 20.24 -14.72
CA VAL A 1191 -4.22 19.21 -15.45
C VAL A 1191 -3.00 19.83 -16.11
N LEU A 1192 -1.80 19.40 -15.72
CA LEU A 1192 -0.55 19.81 -16.36
C LEU A 1192 -0.38 19.07 -17.69
N LYS A 1193 -0.34 19.79 -18.83
CA LYS A 1193 0.17 19.20 -20.08
C LYS A 1193 1.68 19.40 -20.12
N ARG A 1194 2.44 18.31 -20.18
CA ARG A 1194 3.90 18.31 -20.42
C ARG A 1194 4.18 17.90 -21.86
N LEU A 1195 4.99 18.71 -22.54
CA LEU A 1195 5.47 18.51 -23.91
C LEU A 1195 7.00 18.40 -23.88
N LYS A 1196 7.59 17.54 -24.73
CA LYS A 1196 9.05 17.44 -24.90
C LYS A 1196 9.43 18.14 -26.21
N LEU A 1197 10.44 19.01 -26.18
CA LEU A 1197 10.97 19.64 -27.38
C LEU A 1197 11.89 18.66 -28.13
N PRO A 1198 11.83 18.61 -29.48
CA PRO A 1198 12.66 17.73 -30.30
C PRO A 1198 14.11 18.23 -30.41
N THR A 1199 14.31 19.54 -30.50
CA THR A 1199 15.58 20.19 -30.81
C THR A 1199 15.91 21.32 -29.82
N VAL A 1200 17.19 21.41 -29.43
CA VAL A 1200 17.75 22.40 -28.49
C VAL A 1200 19.20 22.66 -28.91
N PRO A 1201 19.67 23.93 -29.01
CA PRO A 1201 18.96 25.18 -28.74
C PRO A 1201 17.86 25.45 -29.77
N THR A 1202 16.77 26.08 -29.31
CA THR A 1202 15.66 26.54 -30.17
C THR A 1202 15.11 27.85 -29.60
N GLN A 1203 14.46 28.64 -30.45
CA GLN A 1203 13.49 29.64 -29.99
C GLN A 1203 12.14 28.95 -29.75
N ILE A 1204 11.34 29.46 -28.82
CA ILE A 1204 9.94 29.05 -28.61
C ILE A 1204 9.10 30.31 -28.70
N GLU A 1205 8.01 30.27 -29.46
CA GLU A 1205 6.97 31.29 -29.46
C GLU A 1205 5.67 30.69 -28.91
N ILE A 1206 5.09 31.28 -27.86
CA ILE A 1206 3.82 30.85 -27.28
C ILE A 1206 2.78 31.94 -27.49
N PHE A 1207 1.78 31.64 -28.32
CA PHE A 1207 0.66 32.52 -28.65
C PHE A 1207 -0.55 32.16 -27.78
N ALA A 1208 -1.11 33.15 -27.08
CA ALA A 1208 -2.25 32.97 -26.18
C ALA A 1208 -3.49 33.74 -26.65
N ALA A 1209 -4.63 33.05 -26.75
CA ALA A 1209 -5.90 33.67 -27.10
C ALA A 1209 -7.06 33.08 -26.28
N GLY A 1210 -7.99 33.92 -25.83
CA GLY A 1210 -9.20 33.48 -25.12
C GLY A 1210 -9.50 34.27 -23.85
N GLN A 1211 -9.87 33.58 -22.78
CA GLN A 1211 -10.24 34.16 -21.48
C GLN A 1211 -9.71 33.32 -20.32
N GLY A 1212 -9.36 34.01 -19.23
CA GLY A 1212 -8.67 33.45 -18.07
C GLY A 1212 -7.18 33.80 -18.11
N CYS A 1213 -6.40 33.06 -17.35
CA CYS A 1213 -4.94 33.10 -17.34
C CYS A 1213 -4.39 31.67 -17.39
N ALA A 1214 -3.19 31.50 -17.93
CA ALA A 1214 -2.45 30.23 -17.88
C ALA A 1214 -1.02 30.48 -17.36
N ILE A 1215 -0.39 29.44 -16.83
CA ILE A 1215 1.06 29.42 -16.62
C ILE A 1215 1.68 28.48 -17.67
N ALA A 1216 2.64 29.01 -18.42
CA ALA A 1216 3.56 28.25 -19.23
C ALA A 1216 4.95 28.25 -18.55
N GLN A 1217 5.66 27.13 -18.63
CA GLN A 1217 6.97 26.96 -17.99
C GLN A 1217 7.84 26.03 -18.84
N THR A 1218 8.98 26.51 -19.33
CA THR A 1218 9.96 25.67 -20.01
C THR A 1218 11.11 25.30 -19.07
N LEU A 1219 11.37 24.00 -18.96
CA LEU A 1219 12.52 23.44 -18.25
C LEU A 1219 13.59 23.07 -19.26
N LEU A 1220 14.74 23.74 -19.22
CA LEU A 1220 15.92 23.45 -20.03
C LEU A 1220 16.98 22.76 -19.16
N GLY A 1221 17.23 21.47 -19.42
CA GLY A 1221 18.30 20.70 -18.80
C GLY A 1221 19.51 20.55 -19.73
N TRP A 1222 20.71 20.58 -19.17
CA TRP A 1222 21.96 20.21 -19.87
C TRP A 1222 23.01 19.75 -18.86
N THR A 1223 24.04 19.05 -19.32
CA THR A 1223 25.18 18.67 -18.47
C THR A 1223 26.40 19.52 -18.83
N PRO A 1224 26.92 20.38 -17.93
CA PRO A 1224 28.16 21.11 -18.17
C PRO A 1224 29.40 20.21 -18.01
N LEU A 1225 30.30 20.30 -18.99
CA LEU A 1225 31.61 19.66 -19.00
C LEU A 1225 32.49 20.25 -17.89
N GLN A 1226 32.60 19.53 -16.78
CA GLN A 1226 33.42 19.94 -15.64
C GLN A 1226 34.90 19.89 -16.00
N LYS A 1227 35.49 21.05 -16.29
CA LYS A 1227 36.94 21.22 -16.16
C LYS A 1227 37.32 20.92 -14.71
N PHE A 1228 38.16 19.89 -14.51
CA PHE A 1228 38.80 19.60 -13.21
C PHE A 1228 39.78 20.71 -12.82
N HIS A 1229 39.26 21.89 -12.48
CA HIS A 1229 39.97 22.74 -11.54
C HIS A 1229 40.13 21.97 -10.23
N LYS A 1230 41.35 21.96 -9.69
CA LYS A 1230 41.59 21.53 -8.31
C LYS A 1230 40.82 22.47 -7.38
N ILE A 1231 39.60 22.11 -7.02
CA ILE A 1231 38.91 22.69 -5.86
C ILE A 1231 39.80 22.38 -4.66
N VAL A 1232 40.49 23.41 -4.17
CA VAL A 1232 41.22 23.32 -2.91
C VAL A 1232 40.19 23.07 -1.82
N LEU A 1233 40.31 21.94 -1.11
CA LEU A 1233 39.41 21.56 -0.03
C LEU A 1233 39.61 22.49 1.17
N SER A 1234 38.96 23.66 1.13
CA SER A 1234 39.01 24.69 2.17
C SER A 1234 37.62 25.13 2.66
N SER A 1235 36.64 24.23 2.65
CA SER A 1235 35.28 24.49 3.17
C SER A 1235 34.56 23.28 3.79
N PHE A 1236 35.23 22.13 3.97
CA PHE A 1236 34.67 20.96 4.68
C PHE A 1236 35.65 20.44 5.73
N ALA A 1237 35.61 21.04 6.93
CA ALA A 1237 36.49 20.70 8.03
C ALA A 1237 35.83 20.95 9.41
N MET A 1238 34.73 20.26 9.72
CA MET A 1238 34.24 20.13 11.11
C MET A 1238 33.28 18.94 11.35
N VAL A 1239 33.70 17.73 10.97
CA VAL A 1239 33.19 16.48 11.59
C VAL A 1239 34.38 15.64 12.03
N GLN A 1240 34.96 16.02 13.17
CA GLN A 1240 36.05 15.28 13.80
C GLN A 1240 35.51 14.67 15.11
N ILE A 1241 34.89 13.49 14.99
CA ILE A 1241 34.41 12.73 16.14
C ILE A 1241 35.63 12.21 16.92
N ILE A 1242 35.64 12.45 18.22
CA ILE A 1242 36.70 12.00 19.13
C ILE A 1242 36.49 10.52 19.43
N LEU A 1243 37.45 9.68 19.03
CA LEU A 1243 37.59 8.32 19.56
C LEU A 1243 38.31 8.38 20.92
N PRO A 1244 37.68 7.94 22.02
CA PRO A 1244 38.40 7.65 23.25
C PRO A 1244 39.18 6.33 23.10
N VAL A 1245 40.44 6.30 23.56
CA VAL A 1245 41.25 5.08 23.60
C VAL A 1245 41.23 4.51 25.02
N SER A 1246 40.31 3.57 25.28
CA SER A 1246 40.36 2.57 26.36
C SER A 1246 39.25 1.54 26.21
#